data_AF-A0A6J0UVE6-F1
#
_entry.id   AF-A0A6J0UVE6-F1
#
_cell.length_a   1.000
_cell.length_b   1.000
_cell.length_c   1.000
_cell.angle_alpha   90.00
_cell.angle_beta   90.00
_cell.angle_gamma   90.00
#
_symmetry.space_group_name_H-M   'P 1'
#
loop_
_entity.id
_entity.type
_entity.pdbx_description
1 polymer ?
#
loop_
_entity_poly.entity_id
_entity_poly.type
_entity_poly.pdbx_seq_one_letter_code
_entity_poly.pdbx_strand_id
1 'polypeptide(L)'
;MAKPYEFNWQKAVPSFLQEGAVFDRYEEESSVFEPSCLFKVDEFGFFLTWKSEGKEGQVLECSLINSIRFGTAPKDPKILSALEAVGKAENELEGRIVCVCSGTDLVNLNFTYMVAENTEEAKLWIEGLKSIIGNFRANNVCPMTCLKKHWMKLAFLTNTNGKIPVRSITRTFASGKTEKVIFQALKELGLPSGKNDEIEPSAFTYEKFYELTQKICPRTDIEDLFRKINGDKTDYLTVDQLVSFLNEHQRDPRLNEILFPFYDTKRAMQIIETYEPDEDLKSKGLMSSDGFCRYLMSDENAPVFLDRLELYQEMEHPLAHYFISSSHNTYLTGRQFGGKSSVEMYRQVLLAGCRCVELDCWDGKGEDQEPIITHGKAMCTDILFKDVIQAIKETAFVTSEYPVILSFENHCSKYQQYKMSKYCEDIFGDLLLKQPLETHPLEPGRPLPSPNDLKKKILIKNKRLKPEVEKKQLEALKSMMEAGETAAPVSILEDDNEEEIESADQEEEAHPEYKFGSDLSADDLSQKESVANNVKKGVITAEDEQAWMASYKYVGATTNIHPYLSALINYAQPVKFQGFHVAEERNTHYNMSSFNESVGLGYLKTHAIEFVNYNKRQMSRIYPKGGRVDSSNYMPQIFWNAGCQMVSLNYQTPDLAMQLNQGKFEYNGSCG
;
A
#
# COMPACT_ATOMS: atom_id res chain seq x y z
N MET A 1 19.89 -4.06 -32.18
CA MET A 1 20.20 -5.32 -31.47
C MET A 1 19.51 -5.27 -30.12
N ALA A 2 18.81 -6.35 -29.74
CA ALA A 2 18.29 -6.48 -28.38
C ALA A 2 19.43 -6.27 -27.38
N LYS A 3 19.24 -5.40 -26.39
CA LYS A 3 20.26 -5.11 -25.38
C LYS A 3 20.07 -6.02 -24.16
N PRO A 4 21.15 -6.33 -23.43
CA PRO A 4 21.02 -6.84 -22.08
C PRO A 4 20.17 -5.88 -21.24
N TYR A 5 19.17 -6.42 -20.55
CA TYR A 5 18.40 -5.68 -19.57
C TYR A 5 18.95 -6.01 -18.19
N GLU A 6 19.53 -5.02 -17.52
CA GLU A 6 19.99 -5.14 -16.14
C GLU A 6 18.89 -4.62 -15.22
N PHE A 7 18.17 -5.54 -14.57
CA PHE A 7 17.20 -5.17 -13.56
C PHE A 7 17.92 -4.75 -12.26
N ASN A 8 18.17 -3.45 -12.12
CA ASN A 8 18.81 -2.93 -10.92
C ASN A 8 17.80 -2.76 -9.77
N TRP A 9 17.52 -3.89 -9.10
CA TRP A 9 16.72 -3.94 -7.88
C TRP A 9 17.57 -3.77 -6.60
N GLN A 10 18.89 -3.93 -6.67
CA GLN A 10 19.73 -3.90 -5.46
C GLN A 10 19.88 -2.48 -4.94
N LYS A 11 19.63 -2.29 -3.64
CA LYS A 11 20.01 -1.07 -2.92
C LYS A 11 21.29 -1.34 -2.15
N ALA A 12 22.24 -0.41 -2.19
CA ALA A 12 23.47 -0.52 -1.42
C ALA A 12 23.13 -0.55 0.08
N VAL A 13 23.51 -1.63 0.76
CA VAL A 13 23.31 -1.77 2.21
C VAL A 13 24.51 -1.12 2.93
N PRO A 14 24.28 -0.09 3.77
CA PRO A 14 25.35 0.54 4.56
C PRO A 14 26.19 -0.49 5.33
N SER A 15 27.52 -0.33 5.33
CA SER A 15 28.44 -1.32 5.92
C SER A 15 28.16 -1.58 7.40
N PHE A 16 27.82 -0.54 8.17
CA PHE A 16 27.51 -0.68 9.60
C PHE A 16 26.28 -1.56 9.87
N LEU A 17 25.31 -1.64 8.96
CA LEU A 17 24.18 -2.56 9.09
C LEU A 17 24.61 -4.01 8.86
N GLN A 18 25.60 -4.25 8.00
CA GLN A 18 26.15 -5.59 7.73
C GLN A 18 27.10 -6.05 8.85
N GLU A 19 27.94 -5.14 9.34
CA GLU A 19 28.79 -5.35 10.52
C GLU A 19 27.92 -5.70 11.74
N GLY A 20 26.83 -4.96 11.91
CA GLY A 20 25.83 -5.14 12.94
C GLY A 20 26.11 -4.36 14.22
N ALA A 21 25.09 -4.26 15.06
CA ALA A 21 25.19 -3.65 16.39
C ALA A 21 24.27 -4.38 17.38
N VAL A 22 24.56 -4.19 18.67
CA VAL A 22 23.87 -4.88 19.75
C VAL A 22 22.75 -4.01 20.30
N PHE A 23 21.54 -4.55 20.34
CA PHE A 23 20.35 -3.88 20.88
C PHE A 23 19.68 -4.77 21.91
N ASP A 24 18.94 -4.16 22.84
CA ASP A 24 17.91 -4.92 23.55
C ASP A 24 16.63 -4.85 22.74
N ARG A 25 15.95 -5.98 22.58
CA ARG A 25 14.73 -6.08 21.81
C ARG A 25 13.53 -6.30 22.72
N TYR A 26 12.40 -5.69 22.39
CA TYR A 26 11.13 -6.06 22.99
C TYR A 26 9.93 -5.99 22.04
N GLU A 27 8.84 -6.63 22.45
CA GLU A 27 7.52 -6.58 21.83
C GLU A 27 6.46 -6.40 22.92
N GLU A 28 5.60 -5.39 22.78
CA GLU A 28 4.59 -5.08 23.81
C GLU A 28 3.43 -6.08 23.84
N GLU A 29 2.91 -6.48 22.67
CA GLU A 29 1.73 -7.34 22.61
C GLU A 29 1.98 -8.76 23.14
N SER A 30 3.21 -9.26 22.97
CA SER A 30 3.64 -10.58 23.43
C SER A 30 4.36 -10.53 24.78
N SER A 31 4.59 -9.33 25.35
CA SER A 31 5.42 -9.09 26.54
C SER A 31 6.79 -9.79 26.46
N VAL A 32 7.41 -9.81 25.28
CA VAL A 32 8.72 -10.44 25.05
C VAL A 32 9.82 -9.39 25.26
N PHE A 33 10.87 -9.77 25.99
CA PHE A 33 12.10 -9.00 26.12
C PHE A 33 13.30 -9.92 25.88
N GLU A 34 14.24 -9.46 25.05
CA GLU A 34 15.44 -10.20 24.67
C GLU A 34 16.66 -9.26 24.71
N PRO A 35 17.52 -9.38 25.72
CA PRO A 35 18.67 -8.47 25.85
C PRO A 35 19.81 -8.86 24.90
N SER A 36 20.66 -7.88 24.59
CA SER A 36 21.94 -8.10 23.90
C SER A 36 21.82 -8.87 22.56
N CYS A 37 20.83 -8.51 21.75
CA CYS A 37 20.62 -9.04 20.41
C CYS A 37 21.58 -8.38 19.41
N LEU A 38 22.42 -9.17 18.75
CA LEU A 38 23.22 -8.68 17.62
C LEU A 38 22.35 -8.60 16.37
N PHE A 39 21.93 -7.39 15.99
CA PHE A 39 21.18 -7.14 14.77
C PHE A 39 22.11 -6.93 13.58
N LYS A 40 21.72 -7.46 12.41
CA LYS A 40 22.43 -7.32 11.13
C LYS A 40 21.46 -7.29 9.96
N VAL A 41 21.87 -6.64 8.87
CA VAL A 41 21.21 -6.73 7.56
C VAL A 41 22.14 -7.47 6.60
N ASP A 42 21.59 -8.36 5.79
CA ASP A 42 22.39 -9.07 4.77
C ASP A 42 22.81 -8.15 3.61
N GLU A 43 23.78 -8.60 2.81
CA GLU A 43 24.37 -7.84 1.70
C GLU A 43 23.38 -7.42 0.60
N PHE A 44 22.23 -8.09 0.47
CA PHE A 44 21.17 -7.76 -0.51
C PHE A 44 20.03 -6.95 0.12
N GLY A 45 20.02 -6.76 1.43
CA GLY A 45 18.96 -6.07 2.15
C GLY A 45 17.65 -6.86 2.20
N PHE A 46 17.69 -8.19 2.09
CA PHE A 46 16.49 -9.04 2.14
C PHE A 46 15.95 -9.24 3.55
N PHE A 47 16.82 -9.29 4.55
CA PHE A 47 16.52 -9.67 5.91
C PHE A 47 17.22 -8.76 6.91
N LEU A 48 16.44 -8.28 7.88
CA LEU A 48 16.94 -7.88 9.18
C LEU A 48 17.01 -9.14 10.05
N THR A 49 18.19 -9.47 10.54
CA THR A 49 18.46 -10.68 11.31
C THR A 49 18.92 -10.32 12.71
N TRP A 50 18.64 -11.15 13.70
CA TRP A 50 19.21 -10.98 15.03
C TRP A 50 19.40 -12.31 15.76
N LYS A 51 20.32 -12.29 16.73
CA LYS A 51 20.58 -13.41 17.62
C LYS A 51 21.14 -12.89 18.94
N SER A 52 20.68 -13.47 20.04
CA SER A 52 21.27 -13.30 21.38
C SER A 52 21.85 -14.63 21.89
N GLU A 53 22.64 -14.56 22.97
CA GLU A 53 23.25 -15.74 23.56
C GLU A 53 22.20 -16.75 24.06
N GLY A 54 22.36 -18.02 23.69
CA GLY A 54 21.43 -19.08 24.09
C GLY A 54 20.06 -19.04 23.40
N LYS A 55 19.86 -18.19 22.38
CA LYS A 55 18.65 -18.13 21.56
C LYS A 55 18.90 -18.59 20.12
N GLU A 56 17.81 -18.95 19.45
CA GLU A 56 17.81 -19.28 18.03
C GLU A 56 18.01 -18.01 17.19
N GLY A 57 18.60 -18.14 16.00
CA GLY A 57 18.68 -17.06 15.04
C GLY A 57 17.30 -16.71 14.49
N GLN A 58 17.01 -15.42 14.39
CA GLN A 58 15.74 -14.92 13.91
C GLN A 58 15.92 -13.97 12.72
N VAL A 59 14.87 -13.88 11.91
CA VAL A 59 14.86 -13.07 10.69
C VAL A 59 13.52 -12.36 10.54
N LEU A 60 13.59 -11.13 10.06
CA LEU A 60 12.47 -10.35 9.57
C LEU A 60 12.77 -9.97 8.12
N GLU A 61 11.84 -10.28 7.23
CA GLU A 61 11.98 -9.97 5.81
C GLU A 61 11.76 -8.47 5.58
N CYS A 62 12.75 -7.78 5.00
CA CYS A 62 12.72 -6.33 4.83
C CYS A 62 11.56 -5.84 3.95
N SER A 63 11.10 -6.66 3.00
CA SER A 63 9.92 -6.34 2.16
C SER A 63 8.61 -6.35 2.94
N LEU A 64 8.59 -6.91 4.16
CA LEU A 64 7.44 -6.86 5.07
C LEU A 64 7.52 -5.67 6.04
N ILE A 65 8.61 -4.89 6.04
CA ILE A 65 8.75 -3.72 6.91
C ILE A 65 8.02 -2.54 6.26
N ASN A 66 6.91 -2.13 6.87
CA ASN A 66 6.11 -1.00 6.39
C ASN A 66 6.74 0.33 6.79
N SER A 67 7.23 0.46 8.02
CA SER A 67 7.85 1.71 8.49
C SER A 67 8.88 1.50 9.58
N ILE A 68 9.80 2.46 9.67
CA ILE A 68 10.83 2.53 10.71
C ILE A 68 10.81 3.95 11.27
N ARG A 69 10.75 4.06 12.60
CA ARG A 69 10.59 5.35 13.28
C ARG A 69 11.15 5.29 14.70
N PHE A 70 11.27 6.44 15.34
CA PHE A 70 11.52 6.46 16.78
C PHE A 70 10.30 5.87 17.50
N GLY A 71 10.56 4.98 18.45
CA GLY A 71 9.56 4.45 19.36
C GLY A 71 9.39 5.35 20.58
N THR A 72 8.30 5.14 21.31
CA THR A 72 8.07 5.72 22.64
C THR A 72 8.50 4.73 23.71
N ALA A 73 8.72 5.22 24.93
CA ALA A 73 8.95 4.35 26.09
C ALA A 73 7.81 3.30 26.21
N PRO A 74 8.15 2.04 26.56
CA PRO A 74 7.17 0.98 26.61
C PRO A 74 6.15 1.21 27.71
N LYS A 75 4.90 0.83 27.45
CA LYS A 75 3.81 0.95 28.44
C LYS A 75 3.65 -0.28 29.32
N ASP A 76 4.20 -1.43 28.91
CA ASP A 76 4.14 -2.67 29.69
C ASP A 76 5.11 -2.59 30.88
N PRO A 77 4.61 -2.63 32.14
CA PRO A 77 5.46 -2.58 33.33
C PRO A 77 6.50 -3.71 33.37
N LYS A 78 6.22 -4.88 32.79
CA LYS A 78 7.17 -6.00 32.76
C LYS A 78 8.38 -5.68 31.88
N ILE A 79 8.15 -5.00 30.76
CA ILE A 79 9.21 -4.59 29.84
C ILE A 79 10.04 -3.48 30.48
N LEU A 80 9.40 -2.50 31.12
CA LEU A 80 10.09 -1.45 31.88
C LEU A 80 10.99 -2.04 32.96
N SER A 81 10.48 -2.95 33.80
CA SER A 81 11.30 -3.62 34.82
C SER A 81 12.45 -4.45 34.24
N ALA A 82 12.25 -5.07 33.07
CA ALA A 82 13.31 -5.82 32.39
C ALA A 82 14.39 -4.90 31.82
N LEU A 83 14.02 -3.74 31.26
CA LEU A 83 14.96 -2.71 30.80
C LEU A 83 15.75 -2.09 31.96
N GLU A 84 15.08 -1.79 33.08
CA GLU A 84 15.75 -1.32 34.29
C GLU A 84 16.75 -2.33 34.84
N ALA A 85 16.42 -3.63 34.79
CA ALA A 85 17.30 -4.71 35.23
C ALA A 85 18.60 -4.83 34.40
N VAL A 86 18.57 -4.37 33.14
CA VAL A 86 19.77 -4.26 32.28
C VAL A 86 20.38 -2.85 32.27
N GLY A 87 19.96 -1.98 33.19
CA GLY A 87 20.55 -0.66 33.39
C GLY A 87 20.02 0.44 32.47
N LYS A 88 18.84 0.26 31.86
CA LYS A 88 18.21 1.27 31.00
C LYS A 88 16.96 1.83 31.69
N ALA A 89 17.12 2.97 32.37
CA ALA A 89 16.01 3.62 33.07
C ALA A 89 15.05 4.30 32.09
N GLU A 90 13.76 4.38 32.46
CA GLU A 90 12.70 4.91 31.58
C GLU A 90 13.00 6.32 31.05
N ASN A 91 13.52 7.20 31.91
CA ASN A 91 13.87 8.58 31.57
C ASN A 91 15.06 8.70 30.59
N GLU A 92 15.79 7.62 30.35
CA GLU A 92 16.92 7.57 29.42
C GLU A 92 16.55 6.98 28.07
N LEU A 93 15.33 6.45 27.90
CA LEU A 93 14.91 5.76 26.67
C LEU A 93 14.55 6.70 25.53
N GLU A 94 14.28 7.97 25.83
CA GLU A 94 13.88 8.95 24.82
C GLU A 94 14.94 9.08 23.72
N GLY A 95 14.51 8.89 22.47
CA GLY A 95 15.40 8.94 21.29
C GLY A 95 16.31 7.73 21.10
N ARG A 96 16.28 6.71 21.98
CA ARG A 96 17.08 5.47 21.83
C ARG A 96 16.31 4.30 21.23
N ILE A 97 14.98 4.39 21.16
CA ILE A 97 14.12 3.30 20.71
C ILE A 97 13.90 3.40 19.20
N VAL A 98 14.28 2.36 18.48
CA VAL A 98 13.91 2.13 17.07
C VAL A 98 12.69 1.24 17.03
N CYS A 99 11.61 1.72 16.44
CA CYS A 99 10.38 0.97 16.20
C CYS A 99 10.36 0.49 14.75
N VAL A 100 10.34 -0.83 14.57
CA VAL A 100 10.18 -1.50 13.27
C VAL A 100 8.76 -2.04 13.20
N CYS A 101 7.95 -1.44 12.33
CA CYS A 101 6.58 -1.87 12.05
C CYS A 101 6.61 -2.74 10.79
N SER A 102 6.09 -3.96 10.91
CA SER A 102 6.06 -4.94 9.81
C SER A 102 4.74 -5.69 9.75
N GLY A 103 4.36 -6.20 8.59
CA GLY A 103 3.10 -6.90 8.41
C GLY A 103 3.00 -7.55 7.04
N THR A 104 2.20 -8.62 6.96
CA THR A 104 1.84 -9.25 5.68
C THR A 104 0.71 -8.53 4.97
N ASP A 105 -0.03 -7.72 5.71
CA ASP A 105 -1.11 -6.86 5.23
C ASP A 105 -1.14 -5.56 6.04
N LEU A 106 -2.07 -4.66 5.71
CA LEU A 106 -2.12 -3.32 6.29
C LEU A 106 -2.75 -3.27 7.69
N VAL A 107 -3.32 -4.38 8.16
CA VAL A 107 -4.11 -4.45 9.41
C VAL A 107 -3.38 -5.27 10.48
N ASN A 108 -2.84 -6.43 10.10
CA ASN A 108 -2.14 -7.36 10.97
C ASN A 108 -0.66 -6.96 11.06
N LEU A 109 -0.41 -5.93 11.85
CA LEU A 109 0.92 -5.36 12.05
C LEU A 109 1.59 -5.96 13.31
N ASN A 110 2.90 -6.17 13.21
CA ASN A 110 3.79 -6.50 14.31
C ASN A 110 4.74 -5.33 14.54
N PHE A 111 4.96 -4.99 15.81
CA PHE A 111 5.89 -3.94 16.23
C PHE A 111 7.06 -4.55 17.00
N THR A 112 8.24 -4.50 16.40
CA THR A 112 9.50 -4.89 17.05
C THR A 112 10.25 -3.62 17.46
N TYR A 113 10.63 -3.54 18.73
CA TYR A 113 11.37 -2.40 19.26
C TYR A 113 12.81 -2.79 19.58
N MET A 114 13.76 -1.95 19.18
CA MET A 114 15.19 -2.12 19.42
C MET A 114 15.68 -0.91 20.24
N VAL A 115 16.29 -1.16 21.40
CA VAL A 115 16.80 -0.13 22.31
C VAL A 115 18.31 -0.01 22.12
N ALA A 116 18.73 1.07 21.46
CA ALA A 116 20.13 1.38 21.17
C ALA A 116 20.92 1.74 22.43
N GLU A 117 22.25 1.73 22.33
CA GLU A 117 23.11 2.16 23.42
C GLU A 117 23.04 3.69 23.64
N ASN A 118 22.86 4.44 22.57
CA ASN A 118 22.72 5.91 22.60
C ASN A 118 21.81 6.41 21.47
N THR A 119 21.49 7.70 21.50
CA THR A 119 20.57 8.33 20.53
C THR A 119 21.18 8.42 19.14
N GLU A 120 22.50 8.57 19.05
CA GLU A 120 23.23 8.59 17.77
C GLU A 120 23.13 7.25 17.04
N GLU A 121 23.30 6.14 17.75
CA GLU A 121 23.16 4.79 17.20
C GLU A 121 21.72 4.52 16.74
N ALA A 122 20.71 4.88 17.55
CA ALA A 122 19.32 4.76 17.16
C ALA A 122 19.01 5.55 15.88
N LYS A 123 19.48 6.81 15.80
CA LYS A 123 19.31 7.65 14.62
C LYS A 123 20.00 7.05 13.40
N LEU A 124 21.26 6.61 13.54
CA LEU A 124 22.04 5.98 12.48
C LEU A 124 21.34 4.74 11.93
N TRP A 125 20.81 3.88 12.80
CA TRP A 125 20.08 2.68 12.40
C TRP A 125 18.73 2.98 11.75
N ILE A 126 17.98 3.98 12.25
CA ILE A 126 16.75 4.43 11.60
C ILE A 126 17.03 4.92 10.18
N GLU A 127 18.02 5.77 9.99
CA GLU A 127 18.40 6.31 8.67
C GLU A 127 18.90 5.21 7.74
N GLY A 128 19.77 4.32 8.25
CA GLY A 128 20.29 3.17 7.52
C GLY A 128 19.18 2.25 7.04
N LEU A 129 18.32 1.79 7.95
CA LEU A 129 17.22 0.88 7.59
C LEU A 129 16.21 1.57 6.66
N LYS A 130 15.90 2.86 6.87
CA LYS A 130 15.04 3.64 5.96
C LYS A 130 15.57 3.68 4.54
N SER A 131 16.90 3.69 4.36
CA SER A 131 17.51 3.73 3.03
C SER A 131 17.26 2.45 2.21
N ILE A 132 17.10 1.30 2.87
CA ILE A 132 16.94 0.00 2.22
C ILE A 132 15.49 -0.48 2.11
N ILE A 133 14.59 -0.09 3.03
CA ILE A 133 13.17 -0.43 2.94
C ILE A 133 12.51 0.26 1.74
N GLY A 134 11.26 -0.13 1.43
CA GLY A 134 10.52 0.41 0.28
C GLY A 134 11.18 0.08 -1.06
N ASN A 135 11.99 -0.99 -1.12
CA ASN A 135 12.58 -1.49 -2.35
C ASN A 135 11.56 -2.34 -3.13
N PHE A 136 10.58 -1.68 -3.75
CA PHE A 136 9.52 -2.36 -4.50
C PHE A 136 10.06 -3.21 -5.67
N ARG A 137 11.23 -2.85 -6.23
CA ARG A 137 11.90 -3.65 -7.26
C ARG A 137 12.31 -5.03 -6.74
N ALA A 138 12.73 -5.11 -5.48
CA ALA A 138 13.10 -6.39 -4.86
C ALA A 138 11.91 -7.36 -4.72
N ASN A 139 10.66 -6.88 -4.82
CA ASN A 139 9.47 -7.74 -4.83
C ASN A 139 9.26 -8.43 -6.19
N ASN A 140 9.93 -7.95 -7.23
CA ASN A 140 9.78 -8.41 -8.62
C ASN A 140 11.02 -9.17 -9.13
N VAL A 141 11.88 -9.62 -8.22
CA VAL A 141 13.10 -10.37 -8.58
C VAL A 141 12.77 -11.73 -9.17
N CYS A 142 13.63 -12.22 -10.06
CA CYS A 142 13.44 -13.49 -10.73
C CYS A 142 13.41 -14.71 -9.79
N PRO A 143 12.87 -15.84 -10.28
CA PRO A 143 12.83 -17.09 -9.52
C PRO A 143 14.19 -17.55 -8.96
N MET A 144 15.30 -17.34 -9.68
CA MET A 144 16.65 -17.66 -9.17
C MET A 144 17.01 -16.86 -7.92
N THR A 145 16.73 -15.56 -7.93
CA THR A 145 16.95 -14.67 -6.79
C THR A 145 16.02 -15.02 -5.63
N CYS A 146 14.76 -15.37 -5.91
CA CYS A 146 13.83 -15.88 -4.88
C CYS A 146 14.35 -17.17 -4.20
N LEU A 147 14.93 -18.10 -4.96
CA LEU A 147 15.58 -19.29 -4.39
C LEU A 147 16.77 -18.91 -3.50
N LYS A 148 17.59 -17.94 -3.92
CA LYS A 148 18.71 -17.43 -3.13
C LYS A 148 18.22 -16.80 -1.82
N LYS A 149 17.20 -15.96 -1.89
CA LYS A 149 16.54 -15.36 -0.71
C LYS A 149 16.03 -16.45 0.25
N HIS A 150 15.45 -17.53 -0.28
CA HIS A 150 14.97 -18.65 0.54
C HIS A 150 16.10 -19.43 1.22
N TRP A 151 17.20 -19.68 0.51
CA TRP A 151 18.41 -20.27 1.07
C TRP A 151 18.98 -19.42 2.21
N MET A 152 19.11 -18.11 2.00
CA MET A 152 19.61 -17.17 3.02
C MET A 152 18.75 -17.21 4.27
N LYS A 153 17.42 -17.21 4.11
CA LYS A 153 16.47 -17.35 5.23
C LYS A 153 16.75 -18.59 6.06
N LEU A 154 16.95 -19.74 5.42
CA LEU A 154 17.28 -20.99 6.11
C LEU A 154 18.64 -20.93 6.80
N ALA A 155 19.63 -20.28 6.19
CA ALA A 155 20.97 -20.12 6.76
C ALA A 155 20.97 -19.25 8.02
N PHE A 156 20.07 -18.27 8.11
CA PHE A 156 19.94 -17.40 9.28
C PHE A 156 19.09 -17.99 10.42
N LEU A 157 18.14 -18.87 10.11
CA LEU A 157 17.31 -19.58 11.09
C LEU A 157 18.08 -20.73 11.77
N THR A 158 19.13 -20.36 12.51
CA THR A 158 19.99 -21.27 13.24
C THR A 158 19.41 -21.66 14.60
N ASN A 159 19.77 -22.84 15.11
CA ASN A 159 19.50 -23.20 16.49
C ASN A 159 20.39 -22.43 17.48
N THR A 160 20.25 -22.75 18.77
CA THR A 160 21.09 -22.21 19.85
C THR A 160 22.59 -22.46 19.65
N ASN A 161 22.96 -23.56 18.98
CA ASN A 161 24.35 -23.89 18.64
C ASN A 161 24.89 -23.14 17.41
N GLY A 162 24.06 -22.33 16.72
CA GLY A 162 24.45 -21.63 15.50
C GLY A 162 24.48 -22.49 14.23
N LYS A 163 23.84 -23.67 14.26
CA LYS A 163 23.75 -24.58 13.12
C LYS A 163 22.36 -24.58 12.51
N ILE A 164 22.26 -25.00 11.25
CA ILE A 164 21.00 -25.06 10.51
C ILE A 164 20.31 -26.40 10.83
N PRO A 165 19.11 -26.41 11.45
CA PRO A 165 18.42 -27.66 11.75
C PRO A 165 17.90 -28.31 10.46
N VAL A 166 18.14 -29.60 10.26
CA VAL A 166 17.60 -30.34 9.10
C VAL A 166 16.06 -30.25 9.06
N ARG A 167 15.39 -30.18 10.22
CA ARG A 167 13.93 -29.99 10.31
C ARG A 167 13.43 -28.70 9.65
N SER A 168 14.24 -27.64 9.66
CA SER A 168 13.88 -26.37 9.00
C SER A 168 13.86 -26.55 7.48
N ILE A 169 14.79 -27.34 6.94
CA ILE A 169 14.84 -27.69 5.52
C ILE A 169 13.67 -28.62 5.16
N THR A 170 13.38 -29.65 5.97
CA THR A 170 12.26 -30.56 5.63
C THR A 170 10.91 -29.86 5.62
N ARG A 171 10.67 -28.97 6.59
CA ARG A 171 9.46 -28.14 6.66
C ARG A 171 9.27 -27.26 5.42
N THR A 172 10.37 -26.78 4.84
CA THR A 172 10.35 -25.95 3.61
C THR A 172 9.75 -26.71 2.42
N PHE A 173 10.06 -28.00 2.27
CA PHE A 173 9.61 -28.81 1.14
C PHE A 173 8.42 -29.74 1.47
N ALA A 174 7.87 -29.65 2.69
CA ALA A 174 6.86 -30.58 3.20
C ALA A 174 5.53 -30.56 2.45
N SER A 175 5.21 -29.47 1.74
CA SER A 175 3.99 -29.36 0.93
C SER A 175 4.04 -30.17 -0.36
N GLY A 176 5.24 -30.47 -0.88
CA GLY A 176 5.42 -31.10 -2.19
C GLY A 176 5.97 -32.52 -2.16
N LYS A 177 6.74 -32.88 -1.12
CA LYS A 177 7.40 -34.20 -1.01
C LYS A 177 7.40 -34.70 0.43
N THR A 178 7.53 -36.02 0.58
CA THR A 178 7.64 -36.65 1.91
C THR A 178 9.02 -36.39 2.53
N GLU A 179 9.10 -36.33 3.87
CA GLU A 179 10.37 -36.16 4.59
C GLU A 179 11.44 -37.18 4.15
N LYS A 180 11.03 -38.42 3.86
CA LYS A 180 11.94 -39.48 3.40
C LYS A 180 12.68 -39.12 2.11
N VAL A 181 11.98 -38.50 1.15
CA VAL A 181 12.59 -38.06 -0.12
C VAL A 181 13.58 -36.93 0.14
N ILE A 182 13.24 -35.99 1.02
CA ILE A 182 14.09 -34.86 1.37
C ILE A 182 15.38 -35.34 2.04
N PHE A 183 15.29 -36.27 3.02
CA PHE A 183 16.46 -36.86 3.66
C PHE A 183 17.34 -37.62 2.66
N GLN A 184 16.74 -38.37 1.74
CA GLN A 184 17.50 -39.07 0.70
C GLN A 184 18.25 -38.09 -0.21
N ALA A 185 17.61 -36.98 -0.62
CA ALA A 185 18.23 -35.94 -1.42
C ALA A 185 19.40 -35.27 -0.67
N LEU A 186 19.22 -34.93 0.61
CA LEU A 186 20.29 -34.40 1.46
C LEU A 186 21.49 -35.36 1.54
N LYS A 187 21.22 -36.65 1.75
CA LYS A 187 22.24 -37.70 1.80
C LYS A 187 23.03 -37.81 0.50
N GLU A 188 22.35 -37.75 -0.65
CA GLU A 188 23.00 -37.77 -1.97
C GLU A 188 23.89 -36.56 -2.24
N LEU A 189 23.56 -35.42 -1.62
CA LEU A 189 24.36 -34.20 -1.71
C LEU A 189 25.53 -34.15 -0.72
N GLY A 190 25.65 -35.17 0.13
CA GLY A 190 26.68 -35.24 1.18
C GLY A 190 26.38 -34.40 2.41
N LEU A 191 25.10 -34.00 2.60
CA LEU A 191 24.67 -33.21 3.74
C LEU A 191 24.12 -34.10 4.87
N PRO A 192 24.17 -33.64 6.14
CA PRO A 192 23.47 -34.30 7.24
C PRO A 192 21.98 -34.49 6.91
N SER A 193 21.45 -35.69 7.14
CA SER A 193 20.15 -36.10 6.63
C SER A 193 19.25 -36.75 7.68
N GLY A 194 19.71 -36.85 8.93
CA GLY A 194 18.90 -37.31 10.06
C GLY A 194 17.91 -36.24 10.50
N LYS A 195 16.77 -36.68 11.05
CA LYS A 195 15.69 -35.78 11.49
C LYS A 195 16.11 -34.78 12.57
N ASN A 196 17.13 -35.09 13.36
CA ASN A 196 17.64 -34.23 14.43
C ASN A 196 19.06 -33.74 14.12
N ASP A 197 19.53 -33.97 12.90
CA ASP A 197 20.86 -33.54 12.51
C ASP A 197 20.87 -32.02 12.30
N GLU A 198 22.07 -31.48 12.36
CA GLU A 198 22.34 -30.06 12.23
C GLU A 198 23.42 -29.89 11.16
N ILE A 199 23.28 -28.88 10.30
CA ILE A 199 24.20 -28.59 9.21
C ILE A 199 25.03 -27.36 9.57
N GLU A 200 26.34 -27.45 9.39
CA GLU A 200 27.23 -26.28 9.49
C GLU A 200 26.88 -25.28 8.38
N PRO A 201 26.71 -23.97 8.68
CA PRO A 201 26.36 -22.98 7.67
C PRO A 201 27.31 -22.97 6.45
N SER A 202 28.60 -23.18 6.67
CA SER A 202 29.61 -23.24 5.59
C SER A 202 29.45 -24.45 4.66
N ALA A 203 28.81 -25.53 5.10
CA ALA A 203 28.54 -26.71 4.28
C ALA A 203 27.27 -26.56 3.43
N PHE A 204 26.36 -25.66 3.81
CA PHE A 204 25.10 -25.42 3.13
C PHE A 204 25.19 -24.20 2.20
N THR A 205 25.97 -24.30 1.13
CA THR A 205 26.12 -23.22 0.14
C THR A 205 24.86 -23.06 -0.74
N TYR A 206 24.76 -21.94 -1.46
CA TYR A 206 23.65 -21.73 -2.38
C TYR A 206 23.62 -22.78 -3.49
N GLU A 207 24.77 -23.20 -4.01
CA GLU A 207 24.87 -24.24 -5.04
C GLU A 207 24.30 -25.56 -4.52
N LYS A 208 24.64 -25.94 -3.28
CA LYS A 208 24.07 -27.13 -2.63
C LYS A 208 22.57 -27.03 -2.44
N PHE A 209 22.07 -25.85 -2.09
CA PHE A 209 20.63 -25.62 -2.00
C PHE A 209 19.95 -25.68 -3.37
N TYR A 210 20.55 -25.11 -4.41
CA TYR A 210 20.02 -25.17 -5.77
C TYR A 210 19.95 -26.62 -6.27
N GLU A 211 21.03 -27.40 -6.13
CA GLU A 211 21.04 -28.84 -6.44
C GLU A 211 19.95 -29.60 -5.66
N LEU A 212 19.75 -29.26 -4.38
CA LEU A 212 18.70 -29.83 -3.56
C LEU A 212 17.31 -29.51 -4.16
N THR A 213 17.07 -28.29 -4.61
CA THR A 213 15.80 -27.91 -5.23
C THR A 213 15.55 -28.68 -6.52
N GLN A 214 16.57 -28.88 -7.37
CA GLN A 214 16.45 -29.66 -8.61
C GLN A 214 16.19 -31.14 -8.34
N LYS A 215 16.79 -31.71 -7.28
CA LYS A 215 16.52 -33.10 -6.87
C LYS A 215 15.11 -33.30 -6.31
N ILE A 216 14.64 -32.36 -5.48
CA ILE A 216 13.33 -32.46 -4.83
C ILE A 216 12.21 -32.12 -5.82
N CYS A 217 12.40 -31.09 -6.65
CA CYS A 217 11.42 -30.56 -7.59
C CYS A 217 12.04 -30.41 -8.98
N PRO A 218 12.32 -31.51 -9.69
CA PRO A 218 12.92 -31.46 -11.02
C PRO A 218 12.01 -30.73 -12.01
N ARG A 219 12.59 -29.86 -12.85
CA ARG A 219 11.89 -29.06 -13.86
C ARG A 219 11.67 -29.84 -15.16
N THR A 220 10.95 -30.96 -15.05
CA THR A 220 10.61 -31.83 -16.20
C THR A 220 9.88 -31.08 -17.33
N ASP A 221 9.12 -30.04 -16.98
CA ASP A 221 8.46 -29.12 -17.91
C ASP A 221 9.47 -28.34 -18.78
N ILE A 222 10.57 -27.87 -18.18
CA ILE A 222 11.65 -27.20 -18.92
C ILE A 222 12.45 -28.21 -19.74
N GLU A 223 12.70 -29.42 -19.21
CA GLU A 223 13.37 -30.48 -19.96
C GLU A 223 12.59 -30.87 -21.22
N ASP A 224 11.26 -30.97 -21.12
CA ASP A 224 10.37 -31.25 -22.26
C ASP A 224 10.41 -30.12 -23.30
N LEU A 225 10.39 -28.86 -22.86
CA LEU A 225 10.54 -27.71 -23.74
C LEU A 225 11.90 -27.71 -24.44
N PHE A 226 12.97 -27.97 -23.70
CA PHE A 226 14.33 -28.06 -24.23
C PHE A 226 14.45 -29.14 -25.31
N ARG A 227 13.93 -30.34 -25.03
CA ARG A 227 13.82 -31.45 -25.99
C ARG A 227 13.06 -31.07 -27.25
N LYS A 228 11.94 -30.36 -27.09
CA LYS A 228 11.12 -29.88 -28.22
C LYS A 228 11.88 -28.90 -29.11
N ILE A 229 12.66 -27.98 -28.54
CA ILE A 229 13.45 -27.00 -29.31
C ILE A 229 14.59 -27.70 -30.06
N ASN A 230 15.27 -28.66 -29.42
CA ASN A 230 16.41 -29.35 -30.02
C ASN A 230 16.00 -30.50 -30.99
N GLY A 231 14.76 -30.98 -30.88
CA GLY A 231 14.20 -32.07 -31.69
C GLY A 231 14.65 -33.47 -31.27
N ASP A 232 14.97 -33.67 -29.98
CA ASP A 232 15.54 -34.90 -29.38
C ASP A 232 16.86 -35.39 -30.02
N LYS A 233 17.63 -34.47 -30.62
CA LYS A 233 18.84 -34.81 -31.38
C LYS A 233 20.12 -34.74 -30.55
N THR A 234 20.15 -33.83 -29.58
CA THR A 234 21.34 -33.45 -28.81
C THR A 234 20.98 -33.21 -27.35
N ASP A 235 21.99 -33.14 -26.49
CA ASP A 235 21.90 -32.76 -25.08
C ASP A 235 22.15 -31.24 -24.86
N TYR A 236 22.32 -30.49 -25.94
CA TYR A 236 22.54 -29.04 -25.95
C TYR A 236 21.65 -28.33 -27.00
N LEU A 237 21.47 -27.01 -26.81
CA LEU A 237 20.97 -26.07 -27.81
C LEU A 237 22.13 -25.33 -28.48
N THR A 238 22.02 -25.13 -29.78
CA THR A 238 22.91 -24.25 -30.56
C THR A 238 22.47 -22.79 -30.47
N VAL A 239 23.37 -21.86 -30.81
CA VAL A 239 23.06 -20.42 -30.87
C VAL A 239 21.87 -20.14 -31.78
N ASP A 240 21.80 -20.75 -32.96
CA ASP A 240 20.71 -20.52 -33.92
C ASP A 240 19.36 -21.00 -33.39
N GLN A 241 19.34 -22.17 -32.71
CA GLN A 241 18.12 -22.66 -32.06
C GLN A 241 17.67 -21.72 -30.94
N LEU A 242 18.61 -21.19 -30.14
CA LEU A 242 18.29 -20.23 -29.09
C LEU A 242 17.75 -18.92 -29.68
N VAL A 243 18.36 -18.39 -30.76
CA VAL A 243 17.87 -17.20 -31.47
C VAL A 243 16.45 -17.41 -32.00
N SER A 244 16.16 -18.57 -32.61
CA SER A 244 14.82 -18.93 -33.09
C SER A 244 13.82 -18.93 -31.94
N PHE A 245 14.15 -19.60 -30.84
CA PHE A 245 13.30 -19.66 -29.64
C PHE A 245 12.98 -18.26 -29.10
N LEU A 246 13.99 -17.41 -28.94
CA LEU A 246 13.82 -16.06 -28.39
C LEU A 246 12.91 -15.19 -29.26
N ASN A 247 13.05 -15.26 -30.58
CA ASN A 247 12.30 -14.41 -31.50
C ASN A 247 10.90 -14.95 -31.84
N GLU A 248 10.71 -16.27 -31.83
CA GLU A 248 9.45 -16.90 -32.25
C GLU A 248 8.53 -17.25 -31.07
N HIS A 249 9.09 -17.54 -29.89
CA HIS A 249 8.34 -18.02 -28.73
C HIS A 249 8.33 -17.06 -27.55
N GLN A 250 9.44 -16.34 -27.29
CA GLN A 250 9.52 -15.42 -26.15
C GLN A 250 9.08 -14.00 -26.48
N ARG A 251 9.12 -13.61 -27.76
CA ARG A 251 8.78 -12.25 -28.19
C ARG A 251 7.27 -12.04 -28.29
N ASP A 252 6.76 -10.96 -27.71
CA ASP A 252 5.40 -10.48 -28.00
C ASP A 252 5.32 -9.96 -29.46
N PRO A 253 4.48 -10.58 -30.32
CA PRO A 253 4.41 -10.23 -31.74
C PRO A 253 3.86 -8.82 -32.00
N ARG A 254 3.28 -8.15 -30.99
CA ARG A 254 2.77 -6.78 -31.08
C ARG A 254 3.88 -5.73 -30.94
N LEU A 255 5.07 -6.13 -30.48
CA LEU A 255 6.16 -5.19 -30.22
C LEU A 255 6.80 -4.69 -31.51
N ASN A 256 6.97 -3.37 -31.59
CA ASN A 256 7.64 -2.72 -32.71
C ASN A 256 9.11 -3.18 -32.80
N GLU A 257 9.52 -3.61 -33.99
CA GLU A 257 10.86 -4.16 -34.26
C GLU A 257 12.01 -3.13 -34.20
N ILE A 258 11.71 -1.84 -34.30
CA ILE A 258 12.71 -0.76 -34.18
C ILE A 258 12.95 -0.45 -32.70
N LEU A 259 11.87 -0.29 -31.92
CA LEU A 259 11.94 -0.02 -30.48
C LEU A 259 12.41 -1.22 -29.68
N PHE A 260 12.00 -2.43 -30.09
CA PHE A 260 12.37 -3.71 -29.49
C PHE A 260 12.99 -4.61 -30.56
N PRO A 261 14.29 -4.44 -30.88
CA PRO A 261 14.94 -5.23 -31.93
C PRO A 261 14.92 -6.73 -31.64
N PHE A 262 14.96 -7.54 -32.70
CA PHE A 262 15.12 -8.99 -32.59
C PHE A 262 16.44 -9.37 -31.90
N TYR A 263 16.42 -10.54 -31.27
CA TYR A 263 17.62 -11.22 -30.78
C TYR A 263 18.45 -11.71 -31.97
N ASP A 264 19.77 -11.62 -31.84
CA ASP A 264 20.73 -12.08 -32.84
C ASP A 264 21.75 -13.04 -32.21
N THR A 265 22.63 -13.60 -33.03
CA THR A 265 23.70 -14.52 -32.61
C THR A 265 24.55 -13.93 -31.50
N LYS A 266 24.85 -12.62 -31.55
CA LYS A 266 25.67 -11.96 -30.53
C LYS A 266 24.94 -11.95 -29.19
N ARG A 267 23.65 -11.63 -29.18
CA ARG A 267 22.86 -11.61 -27.95
C ARG A 267 22.66 -13.02 -27.38
N ALA A 268 22.40 -14.01 -28.23
CA ALA A 268 22.29 -15.39 -27.80
C ALA A 268 23.60 -15.91 -27.19
N MET A 269 24.76 -15.59 -27.76
CA MET A 269 26.06 -15.91 -27.16
C MET A 269 26.24 -15.30 -25.76
N GLN A 270 25.84 -14.04 -25.55
CA GLN A 270 25.91 -13.40 -24.23
C GLN A 270 25.04 -14.09 -23.18
N ILE A 271 23.86 -14.58 -23.57
CA ILE A 271 22.99 -15.37 -22.70
C ILE A 271 23.70 -16.68 -22.32
N ILE A 272 24.32 -17.37 -23.30
CA ILE A 272 25.09 -18.60 -23.05
C ILE A 272 26.26 -18.32 -22.09
N GLU A 273 27.04 -17.28 -22.34
CA GLU A 273 28.16 -16.88 -21.48
C GLU A 273 27.73 -16.62 -20.02
N THR A 274 26.52 -16.08 -19.84
CA THR A 274 25.98 -15.70 -18.53
C THR A 274 25.40 -16.89 -17.76
N TYR A 275 24.64 -17.76 -18.42
CA TYR A 275 23.81 -18.76 -17.74
C TYR A 275 24.31 -20.20 -17.86
N GLU A 276 25.19 -20.51 -18.82
CA GLU A 276 25.72 -21.87 -18.97
C GLU A 276 26.75 -22.19 -17.85
N PRO A 277 26.51 -23.23 -17.02
CA PRO A 277 27.48 -23.62 -15.99
C PRO A 277 28.69 -24.39 -16.54
N ASP A 278 28.55 -25.11 -17.66
CA ASP A 278 29.64 -25.92 -18.22
C ASP A 278 30.56 -25.07 -19.11
N GLU A 279 31.82 -24.92 -18.71
CA GLU A 279 32.82 -24.10 -19.42
C GLU A 279 33.17 -24.64 -20.83
N ASP A 280 33.09 -25.96 -21.04
CA ASP A 280 33.35 -26.58 -22.34
C ASP A 280 32.20 -26.34 -23.31
N LEU A 281 30.95 -26.38 -22.85
CA LEU A 281 29.78 -26.03 -23.66
C LEU A 281 29.74 -24.52 -23.94
N LYS A 282 30.00 -23.70 -22.92
CA LYS A 282 30.08 -22.24 -23.03
C LYS A 282 31.08 -21.79 -24.09
N SER A 283 32.29 -22.34 -24.06
CA SER A 283 33.33 -22.01 -25.05
C SER A 283 32.99 -22.41 -26.50
N LYS A 284 32.06 -23.35 -26.67
CA LYS A 284 31.55 -23.81 -27.99
C LYS A 284 30.27 -23.08 -28.43
N GLY A 285 29.73 -22.16 -27.62
CA GLY A 285 28.46 -21.51 -27.89
C GLY A 285 27.27 -22.47 -27.83
N LEU A 286 27.32 -23.44 -26.92
CA LEU A 286 26.28 -24.43 -26.70
C LEU A 286 25.65 -24.24 -25.31
N MET A 287 24.35 -24.50 -25.19
CA MET A 287 23.60 -24.36 -23.94
C MET A 287 23.00 -25.69 -23.50
N SER A 288 23.33 -26.14 -22.29
CA SER A 288 22.75 -27.31 -21.65
C SER A 288 21.32 -27.05 -21.18
N SER A 289 20.61 -28.12 -20.79
CA SER A 289 19.29 -27.99 -20.16
C SER A 289 19.34 -27.23 -18.83
N ASP A 290 20.45 -27.31 -18.07
CA ASP A 290 20.62 -26.53 -16.83
C ASP A 290 20.85 -25.05 -17.15
N GLY A 291 21.71 -24.73 -18.12
CA GLY A 291 21.92 -23.35 -18.58
C GLY A 291 20.64 -22.71 -19.12
N PHE A 292 19.84 -23.46 -19.86
CA PHE A 292 18.53 -23.01 -20.35
C PHE A 292 17.53 -22.78 -19.20
N CYS A 293 17.47 -23.68 -18.22
CA CYS A 293 16.65 -23.53 -17.02
C CYS A 293 17.01 -22.25 -16.23
N ARG A 294 18.32 -22.00 -16.03
CA ARG A 294 18.83 -20.79 -15.38
C ARG A 294 18.45 -19.52 -16.12
N TYR A 295 18.53 -19.52 -17.46
CA TYR A 295 18.06 -18.39 -18.28
C TYR A 295 16.56 -18.14 -18.09
N LEU A 296 15.72 -19.18 -18.21
CA LEU A 296 14.27 -19.04 -18.05
C LEU A 296 13.85 -18.55 -16.66
N MET A 297 14.67 -18.81 -15.64
CA MET A 297 14.45 -18.40 -14.25
C MET A 297 15.16 -17.09 -13.87
N SER A 298 15.71 -16.36 -14.85
CA SER A 298 16.45 -15.11 -14.65
C SER A 298 15.60 -13.85 -14.89
N ASP A 299 16.12 -12.68 -14.50
CA ASP A 299 15.47 -11.38 -14.72
C ASP A 299 15.34 -11.03 -16.21
N GLU A 300 16.14 -11.65 -17.08
CA GLU A 300 16.05 -11.48 -18.53
C GLU A 300 14.83 -12.15 -19.16
N ASN A 301 14.19 -13.06 -18.44
CA ASN A 301 13.00 -13.77 -18.86
C ASN A 301 11.78 -13.44 -17.97
N ALA A 302 11.73 -12.20 -17.48
CA ALA A 302 10.62 -11.73 -16.66
C ALA A 302 9.29 -11.78 -17.43
N PRO A 303 8.18 -12.18 -16.78
CA PRO A 303 6.86 -12.23 -17.42
C PRO A 303 6.25 -10.84 -17.65
N VAL A 304 6.90 -9.78 -17.15
CA VAL A 304 6.45 -8.38 -17.21
C VAL A 304 7.58 -7.46 -17.67
N PHE A 305 7.21 -6.29 -18.18
CA PHE A 305 8.15 -5.21 -18.47
C PHE A 305 8.62 -4.55 -17.17
N LEU A 306 9.78 -4.99 -16.67
CA LEU A 306 10.34 -4.54 -15.40
C LEU A 306 10.65 -3.02 -15.38
N ASP A 307 10.90 -2.40 -16.54
CA ASP A 307 11.04 -0.95 -16.69
C ASP A 307 9.75 -0.18 -16.37
N ARG A 308 8.58 -0.81 -16.51
CA ARG A 308 7.29 -0.21 -16.15
C ARG A 308 6.99 -0.24 -14.65
N LEU A 309 7.82 -0.92 -13.86
CA LEU A 309 7.78 -0.80 -12.40
C LEU A 309 8.37 0.54 -11.95
N GLU A 310 9.21 1.18 -12.76
CA GLU A 310 9.71 2.52 -12.50
C GLU A 310 8.70 3.59 -12.96
N LEU A 311 8.92 4.85 -12.58
CA LEU A 311 8.12 5.95 -13.10
C LEU A 311 8.39 6.10 -14.61
N TYR A 312 7.40 5.78 -15.44
CA TYR A 312 7.54 5.77 -16.91
C TYR A 312 6.44 6.55 -17.63
N GLN A 313 5.31 6.81 -16.96
CA GLN A 313 4.21 7.57 -17.53
C GLN A 313 4.53 9.07 -17.52
N GLU A 314 3.99 9.80 -18.50
CA GLU A 314 4.01 11.26 -18.50
C GLU A 314 3.12 11.77 -17.36
N MET A 315 3.67 12.63 -16.49
CA MET A 315 2.99 13.14 -15.29
C MET A 315 2.62 14.63 -15.41
N GLU A 316 2.52 15.12 -16.65
CA GLU A 316 2.24 16.52 -17.03
C GLU A 316 0.80 16.73 -17.54
N HIS A 317 -0.01 15.67 -17.67
CA HIS A 317 -1.41 15.83 -18.06
C HIS A 317 -2.25 16.32 -16.88
N PRO A 318 -3.44 16.89 -17.11
CA PRO A 318 -4.36 17.27 -16.04
C PRO A 318 -4.69 16.10 -15.10
N LEU A 319 -4.89 16.39 -13.80
CA LEU A 319 -5.18 15.38 -12.78
C LEU A 319 -6.36 14.44 -13.12
N ALA A 320 -7.36 14.93 -13.88
CA ALA A 320 -8.49 14.12 -14.35
C ALA A 320 -8.09 12.98 -15.31
N HIS A 321 -6.87 12.98 -15.87
CA HIS A 321 -6.42 11.98 -16.83
C HIS A 321 -5.78 10.74 -16.19
N TYR A 322 -5.66 10.72 -14.86
CA TYR A 322 -4.99 9.63 -14.12
C TYR A 322 -5.99 8.84 -13.30
N PHE A 323 -5.78 7.54 -13.21
CA PHE A 323 -6.36 6.75 -12.12
C PHE A 323 -5.55 7.04 -10.85
N ILE A 324 -6.25 7.28 -9.75
CA ILE A 324 -5.67 7.70 -8.48
C ILE A 324 -6.01 6.62 -7.45
N SER A 325 -5.00 5.94 -6.91
CA SER A 325 -5.18 4.95 -5.85
C SER A 325 -5.92 5.59 -4.66
N SER A 326 -7.08 5.04 -4.31
CA SER A 326 -8.04 5.69 -3.42
C SER A 326 -8.60 4.74 -2.36
N SER A 327 -8.64 5.19 -1.11
CA SER A 327 -9.19 4.48 0.04
C SER A 327 -10.58 5.01 0.39
N HIS A 328 -11.43 4.13 0.91
CA HIS A 328 -12.73 4.41 1.51
C HIS A 328 -12.66 4.14 3.01
N ASN A 329 -13.29 5.00 3.83
CA ASN A 329 -13.30 4.92 5.29
C ASN A 329 -11.94 4.50 5.89
N THR A 330 -10.88 5.22 5.50
CA THR A 330 -9.46 4.84 5.71
C THR A 330 -9.15 4.50 7.17
N TYR A 331 -9.84 5.12 8.12
CA TYR A 331 -9.65 4.91 9.55
C TYR A 331 -10.03 3.51 10.03
N LEU A 332 -10.88 2.76 9.32
CA LEU A 332 -11.38 1.45 9.79
C LEU A 332 -10.38 0.32 9.55
N THR A 333 -10.14 -0.51 10.57
CA THR A 333 -9.32 -1.72 10.47
C THR A 333 -10.13 -2.99 10.21
N GLY A 334 -11.45 -2.89 10.08
CA GLY A 334 -12.35 -4.04 9.95
C GLY A 334 -13.73 -3.66 9.41
N ARG A 335 -14.78 -4.18 10.06
CA ARG A 335 -16.19 -3.99 9.69
C ARG A 335 -16.62 -2.52 9.74
N GLN A 336 -17.66 -2.18 8.97
CA GLN A 336 -18.26 -0.84 8.97
C GLN A 336 -19.05 -0.56 10.26
N PHE A 337 -19.55 -1.60 10.95
CA PHE A 337 -20.27 -1.50 12.21
C PHE A 337 -19.50 -2.18 13.33
N GLY A 338 -19.37 -1.49 14.47
CA GLY A 338 -18.61 -1.99 15.63
C GLY A 338 -17.11 -2.13 15.38
N GLY A 339 -16.61 -1.59 14.26
CA GLY A 339 -15.20 -1.68 13.85
C GLY A 339 -14.29 -0.79 14.69
N LYS A 340 -13.01 -1.17 14.77
CA LYS A 340 -11.98 -0.34 15.38
C LYS A 340 -11.50 0.69 14.35
N SER A 341 -11.45 1.96 14.78
CA SER A 341 -10.78 3.04 14.07
C SER A 341 -9.32 3.14 14.52
N SER A 342 -8.40 3.44 13.61
CA SER A 342 -6.97 3.49 13.88
C SER A 342 -6.28 4.59 13.10
N VAL A 343 -5.45 5.38 13.80
CA VAL A 343 -4.53 6.35 13.19
C VAL A 343 -3.50 5.65 12.31
N GLU A 344 -3.06 4.45 12.69
CA GLU A 344 -2.04 3.70 11.96
C GLU A 344 -2.51 3.31 10.55
N MET A 345 -3.82 3.12 10.33
CA MET A 345 -4.34 2.81 8.99
C MET A 345 -4.00 3.90 7.97
N TYR A 346 -4.03 5.18 8.34
CA TYR A 346 -3.61 6.25 7.44
C TYR A 346 -2.13 6.13 7.06
N ARG A 347 -1.25 5.78 8.01
CA ARG A 347 0.16 5.55 7.73
C ARG A 347 0.31 4.40 6.73
N GLN A 348 -0.30 3.26 7.01
CA GLN A 348 -0.17 2.06 6.18
C GLN A 348 -0.71 2.26 4.76
N VAL A 349 -1.87 2.90 4.63
CA VAL A 349 -2.51 3.18 3.34
C VAL A 349 -1.68 4.14 2.49
N LEU A 350 -1.13 5.20 3.09
CA LEU A 350 -0.25 6.15 2.38
C LEU A 350 1.10 5.52 2.01
N LEU A 351 1.69 4.71 2.90
CA LEU A 351 2.93 3.97 2.63
C LEU A 351 2.74 2.94 1.51
N ALA A 352 1.56 2.35 1.38
CA ALA A 352 1.19 1.50 0.25
C ALA A 352 0.95 2.26 -1.08
N GLY A 353 1.22 3.57 -1.12
CA GLY A 353 1.13 4.40 -2.33
C GLY A 353 -0.23 5.07 -2.54
N CYS A 354 -1.25 4.81 -1.71
CA CYS A 354 -2.57 5.44 -1.87
C CYS A 354 -2.47 6.97 -1.84
N ARG A 355 -3.19 7.66 -2.73
CA ARG A 355 -3.15 9.13 -2.91
C ARG A 355 -4.47 9.82 -2.54
N CYS A 356 -5.55 9.10 -2.30
CA CYS A 356 -6.79 9.66 -1.78
C CYS A 356 -7.26 8.90 -0.53
N VAL A 357 -7.39 9.59 0.60
CA VAL A 357 -7.82 9.00 1.88
C VAL A 357 -9.04 9.72 2.43
N GLU A 358 -9.88 9.01 3.18
CA GLU A 358 -11.17 9.51 3.68
C GLU A 358 -11.15 9.73 5.19
N LEU A 359 -11.72 10.86 5.62
CA LEU A 359 -11.80 11.29 7.01
C LEU A 359 -13.25 11.69 7.34
N ASP A 360 -13.95 10.83 8.09
CA ASP A 360 -15.30 11.09 8.59
C ASP A 360 -15.21 11.90 9.88
N CYS A 361 -15.36 13.21 9.77
CA CYS A 361 -15.09 14.15 10.85
C CYS A 361 -16.37 14.43 11.65
N TRP A 362 -16.32 14.21 12.96
CA TRP A 362 -17.44 14.42 13.87
C TRP A 362 -17.02 15.29 15.06
N ASP A 363 -18.00 16.01 15.64
CA ASP A 363 -17.78 16.75 16.87
C ASP A 363 -17.41 15.81 18.02
N GLY A 364 -16.25 16.03 18.64
CA GLY A 364 -15.91 15.35 19.89
C GLY A 364 -16.69 15.95 21.06
N LYS A 365 -17.09 15.08 21.99
CA LYS A 365 -17.94 15.44 23.15
C LYS A 365 -17.14 15.70 24.44
N GLY A 366 -15.81 15.68 24.37
CA GLY A 366 -14.95 15.96 25.51
C GLY A 366 -14.98 17.43 25.92
N GLU A 367 -14.48 17.74 27.12
CA GLU A 367 -14.42 19.11 27.65
C GLU A 367 -13.65 20.07 26.72
N ASP A 368 -12.57 19.57 26.11
CA ASP A 368 -11.73 20.33 25.18
C ASP A 368 -12.34 20.49 23.76
N GLN A 369 -13.49 19.86 23.50
CA GLN A 369 -14.19 19.88 22.19
C GLN A 369 -13.23 19.58 21.02
N GLU A 370 -12.46 18.50 21.13
CA GLU A 370 -11.53 18.05 20.08
C GLU A 370 -12.27 17.30 18.97
N PRO A 371 -12.09 17.68 17.68
CA PRO A 371 -12.70 16.93 16.57
C PRO A 371 -12.17 15.50 16.51
N ILE A 372 -13.08 14.57 16.23
CA ILE A 372 -12.81 13.14 16.15
C ILE A 372 -13.09 12.59 14.75
N ILE A 373 -12.56 11.40 14.48
CA ILE A 373 -12.87 10.60 13.30
C ILE A 373 -13.48 9.27 13.75
N THR A 374 -14.64 8.95 13.18
CA THR A 374 -15.38 7.71 13.45
C THR A 374 -16.44 7.49 12.38
N HIS A 375 -16.94 6.25 12.25
CA HIS A 375 -18.14 6.00 11.45
C HIS A 375 -19.37 6.31 12.31
N GLY A 376 -19.94 7.51 12.10
CA GLY A 376 -20.98 8.05 12.98
C GLY A 376 -22.17 7.12 13.15
N LYS A 377 -22.65 6.98 14.41
CA LYS A 377 -23.78 6.11 14.79
C LYS A 377 -23.61 4.62 14.45
N ALA A 378 -22.43 4.18 14.01
CA ALA A 378 -22.14 2.78 13.67
C ALA A 378 -21.41 2.01 14.78
N MET A 379 -21.33 2.56 16.01
CA MET A 379 -20.65 1.96 17.17
C MET A 379 -19.15 1.67 16.95
N CYS A 380 -18.50 2.37 16.02
CA CYS A 380 -17.06 2.29 15.84
C CYS A 380 -16.32 3.06 16.94
N THR A 381 -15.05 2.73 17.18
CA THR A 381 -14.23 3.48 18.14
C THR A 381 -13.82 4.83 17.56
N ASP A 382 -13.55 5.81 18.41
CA ASP A 382 -13.17 7.15 17.99
C ASP A 382 -11.64 7.32 18.01
N ILE A 383 -11.11 8.11 17.07
CA ILE A 383 -9.71 8.57 17.07
C ILE A 383 -9.66 10.09 16.90
N LEU A 384 -8.62 10.75 17.40
CA LEU A 384 -8.51 12.21 17.30
C LEU A 384 -8.16 12.64 15.87
N PHE A 385 -8.86 13.66 15.36
CA PHE A 385 -8.55 14.23 14.05
C PHE A 385 -7.10 14.74 13.99
N LYS A 386 -6.64 15.41 15.06
CA LYS A 386 -5.27 15.93 15.16
C LYS A 386 -4.21 14.85 14.95
N ASP A 387 -4.38 13.68 15.57
CA ASP A 387 -3.43 12.56 15.46
C ASP A 387 -3.41 11.98 14.05
N VAL A 388 -4.57 11.94 13.38
CA VAL A 388 -4.68 11.53 11.97
C VAL A 388 -3.95 12.51 11.05
N ILE A 389 -4.13 13.82 11.22
CA ILE A 389 -3.42 14.83 10.44
C ILE A 389 -1.89 14.73 10.63
N GLN A 390 -1.44 14.49 11.86
CA GLN A 390 -0.03 14.27 12.17
C GLN A 390 0.51 12.99 11.49
N ALA A 391 -0.23 11.88 11.53
CA ALA A 391 0.13 10.64 10.84
C ALA A 391 0.20 10.79 9.32
N ILE A 392 -0.73 11.55 8.73
CA ILE A 392 -0.72 11.87 7.30
C ILE A 392 0.53 12.69 6.96
N LYS A 393 0.87 13.73 7.74
CA LYS A 393 2.09 14.54 7.51
C LYS A 393 3.35 13.67 7.47
N GLU A 394 3.45 12.69 8.37
CA GLU A 394 4.60 11.81 8.50
C GLU A 394 4.78 10.87 7.29
N THR A 395 3.70 10.52 6.59
CA THR A 395 3.69 9.41 5.63
C THR A 395 3.25 9.77 4.22
N ALA A 396 2.59 10.92 4.03
CA ALA A 396 2.00 11.34 2.76
C ALA A 396 2.99 11.25 1.59
N PHE A 397 4.25 11.62 1.81
CA PHE A 397 5.25 11.69 0.73
C PHE A 397 6.47 10.78 0.93
N VAL A 398 6.33 9.71 1.71
CA VAL A 398 7.43 8.76 1.97
C VAL A 398 7.70 7.87 0.77
N THR A 399 6.65 7.32 0.15
CA THR A 399 6.76 6.37 -0.97
C THR A 399 6.40 6.99 -2.33
N SER A 400 5.77 8.16 -2.36
CA SER A 400 5.42 8.87 -3.58
C SER A 400 5.45 10.38 -3.35
N GLU A 401 6.00 11.16 -4.30
CA GLU A 401 6.03 12.63 -4.23
C GLU A 401 4.76 13.30 -4.78
N TYR A 402 3.85 12.53 -5.37
CA TYR A 402 2.64 13.03 -6.04
C TYR A 402 1.55 13.43 -5.04
N PRO A 403 0.62 14.33 -5.43
CA PRO A 403 -0.33 14.93 -4.51
C PRO A 403 -1.20 13.93 -3.76
N VAL A 404 -1.58 14.30 -2.54
CA VAL A 404 -2.52 13.54 -1.70
C VAL A 404 -3.82 14.34 -1.57
N ILE A 405 -4.96 13.69 -1.77
CA ILE A 405 -6.30 14.25 -1.62
C ILE A 405 -6.93 13.72 -0.32
N LEU A 406 -7.36 14.63 0.56
CA LEU A 406 -8.09 14.30 1.77
C LEU A 406 -9.59 14.49 1.54
N SER A 407 -10.33 13.40 1.46
CA SER A 407 -11.80 13.40 1.33
C SER A 407 -12.42 13.56 2.72
N PHE A 408 -12.88 14.77 3.06
CA PHE A 408 -13.60 15.00 4.31
C PHE A 408 -15.07 14.69 4.12
N GLU A 409 -15.62 13.86 5.00
CA GLU A 409 -17.04 13.78 5.27
C GLU A 409 -17.31 14.54 6.58
N ASN A 410 -17.72 15.80 6.45
CA ASN A 410 -17.72 16.76 7.57
C ASN A 410 -19.07 16.83 8.27
N HIS A 411 -19.10 16.49 9.56
CA HIS A 411 -20.26 16.55 10.46
C HIS A 411 -20.03 17.46 11.67
N CYS A 412 -18.95 18.25 11.67
CA CYS A 412 -18.55 19.08 12.79
C CYS A 412 -19.29 20.43 12.84
N SER A 413 -19.45 20.98 14.04
CA SER A 413 -19.83 22.36 14.33
C SER A 413 -18.83 23.37 13.74
N LYS A 414 -19.25 24.64 13.56
CA LYS A 414 -18.35 25.71 13.09
C LYS A 414 -17.09 25.86 13.95
N TYR A 415 -17.23 25.70 15.27
CA TYR A 415 -16.11 25.77 16.19
C TYR A 415 -15.08 24.67 15.94
N GLN A 416 -15.52 23.41 15.86
CA GLN A 416 -14.58 22.31 15.62
C GLN A 416 -14.08 22.27 14.17
N GLN A 417 -14.84 22.78 13.19
CA GLN A 417 -14.34 23.01 11.83
C GLN A 417 -13.21 24.05 11.80
N TYR A 418 -13.27 25.10 12.62
CA TYR A 418 -12.17 26.04 12.78
C TYR A 418 -10.93 25.32 13.34
N LYS A 419 -11.07 24.49 14.38
CA LYS A 419 -9.97 23.66 14.91
C LYS A 419 -9.39 22.73 13.84
N MET A 420 -10.23 22.04 13.07
CA MET A 420 -9.79 21.20 11.95
C MET A 420 -8.95 22.00 10.93
N SER A 421 -9.42 23.19 10.54
CA SER A 421 -8.70 24.05 9.59
C SER A 421 -7.33 24.49 10.15
N LYS A 422 -7.26 24.78 11.45
CA LYS A 422 -6.01 25.15 12.13
C LYS A 422 -5.04 23.98 12.25
N TYR A 423 -5.52 22.78 12.59
CA TYR A 423 -4.66 21.60 12.56
C TYR A 423 -4.11 21.31 11.16
N CYS A 424 -4.93 21.43 10.11
CA CYS A 424 -4.43 21.28 8.75
C CYS A 424 -3.36 22.32 8.42
N GLU A 425 -3.59 23.60 8.73
CA GLU A 425 -2.66 24.69 8.44
C GLU A 425 -1.34 24.55 9.24
N ASP A 426 -1.42 24.35 10.54
CA ASP A 426 -0.27 24.31 11.45
C ASP A 426 0.57 23.05 11.27
N ILE A 427 -0.07 21.90 11.07
CA ILE A 427 0.62 20.61 10.96
C ILE A 427 1.18 20.43 9.55
N PHE A 428 0.37 20.61 8.49
CA PHE A 428 0.88 20.40 7.13
C PHE A 428 1.78 21.53 6.63
N GLY A 429 1.60 22.76 7.12
CA GLY A 429 2.39 23.91 6.69
C GLY A 429 2.37 24.09 5.17
N ASP A 430 3.56 24.14 4.56
CA ASP A 430 3.73 24.34 3.11
C ASP A 430 3.26 23.15 2.25
N LEU A 431 3.06 21.98 2.86
CA LEU A 431 2.48 20.82 2.16
C LEU A 431 1.00 21.06 1.83
N LEU A 432 0.28 21.86 2.60
CA LEU A 432 -1.12 22.14 2.33
C LEU A 432 -1.27 23.12 1.16
N LEU A 433 -2.03 22.73 0.14
CA LEU A 433 -2.38 23.62 -0.96
C LEU A 433 -3.52 24.56 -0.52
N LYS A 434 -3.16 25.72 0.03
CA LYS A 434 -4.11 26.70 0.56
C LYS A 434 -4.78 27.55 -0.53
N GLN A 435 -4.07 27.83 -1.61
CA GLN A 435 -4.55 28.68 -2.70
C GLN A 435 -4.36 27.99 -4.06
N PRO A 436 -5.20 28.31 -5.07
CA PRO A 436 -4.96 27.87 -6.44
C PRO A 436 -3.60 28.33 -6.93
N LEU A 437 -2.98 27.53 -7.79
CA LEU A 437 -1.78 27.92 -8.53
C LEU A 437 -2.12 29.07 -9.47
N GLU A 438 -1.22 30.04 -9.58
CA GLU A 438 -1.38 31.19 -10.50
C GLU A 438 -1.56 30.75 -11.96
N THR A 439 -0.91 29.63 -12.34
CA THR A 439 -0.99 29.04 -13.67
C THR A 439 -2.32 28.35 -13.95
N HIS A 440 -3.09 28.03 -12.93
CA HIS A 440 -4.34 27.26 -13.01
C HIS A 440 -5.45 27.94 -12.18
N PRO A 441 -5.91 29.14 -12.57
CA PRO A 441 -6.96 29.83 -11.83
C PRO A 441 -8.27 29.03 -11.86
N LEU A 442 -9.10 29.20 -10.83
CA LEU A 442 -10.40 28.54 -10.71
C LEU A 442 -11.45 29.21 -11.59
N GLU A 443 -11.32 29.04 -12.91
CA GLU A 443 -12.24 29.57 -13.92
C GLU A 443 -12.83 28.44 -14.78
N PRO A 444 -14.05 28.59 -15.32
CA PRO A 444 -14.60 27.66 -16.29
C PRO A 444 -13.69 27.47 -17.50
N GLY A 445 -13.54 26.23 -17.95
CA GLY A 445 -12.71 25.82 -19.09
C GLY A 445 -11.22 25.70 -18.80
N ARG A 446 -10.75 26.05 -17.59
CA ARG A 446 -9.36 25.82 -17.18
C ARG A 446 -9.17 24.37 -16.73
N PRO A 447 -8.19 23.64 -17.29
CA PRO A 447 -7.90 22.28 -16.86
C PRO A 447 -7.37 22.23 -15.43
N LEU A 448 -7.50 21.07 -14.80
CA LEU A 448 -6.83 20.78 -13.53
C LEU A 448 -5.30 20.82 -13.71
N PRO A 449 -4.54 21.23 -12.69
CA PRO A 449 -3.09 21.08 -12.69
C PRO A 449 -2.68 19.62 -12.87
N SER A 450 -1.45 19.40 -13.32
CA SER A 450 -0.88 18.06 -13.42
C SER A 450 -0.44 17.50 -12.06
N PRO A 451 -0.24 16.17 -11.94
CA PRO A 451 0.43 15.60 -10.78
C PRO A 451 1.82 16.23 -10.51
N ASN A 452 2.57 16.61 -11.56
CA ASN A 452 3.87 17.28 -11.41
C ASN A 452 3.74 18.70 -10.83
N ASP A 453 2.75 19.48 -11.25
CA ASP A 453 2.47 20.81 -10.71
C ASP A 453 2.14 20.78 -9.21
N LEU A 454 1.60 19.64 -8.74
CA LEU A 454 1.09 19.43 -7.39
C LEU A 454 2.01 18.54 -6.53
N LYS A 455 3.27 18.34 -6.92
CA LYS A 455 4.21 17.56 -6.12
C LYS A 455 4.32 18.08 -4.70
N LYS A 456 4.28 17.14 -3.74
CA LYS A 456 4.33 17.40 -2.29
C LYS A 456 3.21 18.31 -1.79
N LYS A 457 2.06 18.29 -2.48
CA LYS A 457 0.86 19.04 -2.06
C LYS A 457 -0.25 18.12 -1.55
N ILE A 458 -0.89 18.59 -0.48
CA ILE A 458 -2.08 18.00 0.12
C ILE A 458 -3.27 18.88 -0.26
N LEU A 459 -4.25 18.30 -0.93
CA LEU A 459 -5.50 18.94 -1.31
C LEU A 459 -6.60 18.47 -0.37
N ILE A 460 -7.49 19.38 0.02
CA ILE A 460 -8.67 19.04 0.80
C ILE A 460 -9.88 19.03 -0.13
N LYS A 461 -10.60 17.90 -0.15
CA LYS A 461 -11.95 17.78 -0.71
C LYS A 461 -12.94 17.96 0.44
N ASN A 462 -13.62 19.10 0.45
CA ASN A 462 -14.74 19.40 1.34
C ASN A 462 -15.69 20.39 0.66
N LYS A 463 -16.94 20.50 1.13
CA LYS A 463 -17.87 21.53 0.62
C LYS A 463 -17.26 22.93 0.77
N ARG A 464 -17.54 23.79 -0.21
CA ARG A 464 -17.06 25.18 -0.27
C ARG A 464 -18.24 26.15 -0.31
N LEU A 465 -18.12 27.27 0.41
CA LEU A 465 -19.05 28.39 0.33
C LEU A 465 -18.96 29.07 -1.05
N LYS A 466 -20.00 29.80 -1.44
CA LYS A 466 -19.93 30.69 -2.61
C LYS A 466 -18.82 31.74 -2.37
N PRO A 467 -18.00 32.09 -3.38
CA PRO A 467 -16.87 33.01 -3.19
C PRO A 467 -17.22 34.36 -2.55
N GLU A 468 -18.39 34.92 -2.88
CA GLU A 468 -18.86 36.19 -2.33
C GLU A 468 -19.19 36.08 -0.83
N VAL A 469 -19.85 34.99 -0.43
CA VAL A 469 -20.18 34.69 0.97
C VAL A 469 -18.91 34.39 1.77
N GLU A 470 -18.02 33.58 1.21
CA GLU A 470 -16.70 33.27 1.80
C GLU A 470 -15.91 34.55 2.09
N LYS A 471 -15.82 35.44 1.10
CA LYS A 471 -15.11 36.72 1.24
C LYS A 471 -15.71 37.60 2.33
N LYS A 472 -17.04 37.80 2.32
CA LYS A 472 -17.75 38.61 3.33
C LYS A 472 -17.53 38.06 4.74
N GLN A 473 -17.66 36.74 4.93
CA GLN A 473 -17.48 36.11 6.24
C GLN A 473 -16.02 36.15 6.72
N LEU A 474 -15.03 35.98 5.82
CA LEU A 474 -13.62 36.12 6.17
C LEU A 474 -13.24 37.54 6.56
N GLU A 475 -13.75 38.56 5.84
CA GLU A 475 -13.50 39.98 6.16
C GLU A 475 -14.11 40.35 7.51
N ALA A 476 -15.35 39.93 7.79
CA ALA A 476 -15.99 40.12 9.09
C ALA A 476 -15.18 39.48 10.22
N LEU A 477 -14.74 38.23 10.03
CA LEU A 477 -13.96 37.50 11.02
C LEU A 477 -12.58 38.15 11.28
N LYS A 478 -11.90 38.63 10.23
CA LYS A 478 -10.64 39.39 10.36
C LYS A 478 -10.84 40.67 11.18
N SER A 479 -11.89 41.43 10.90
CA SER A 479 -12.20 42.65 11.63
C SER A 479 -12.43 42.38 13.12
N MET A 480 -13.08 41.27 13.48
CA MET A 480 -13.31 40.89 14.89
C MET A 480 -12.01 40.44 15.58
N MET A 481 -11.16 39.66 14.89
CA MET A 481 -9.86 39.25 15.42
C MET A 481 -8.94 40.46 15.67
N GLU A 482 -8.93 41.45 14.75
CA GLU A 482 -8.18 42.71 14.90
C GLU A 482 -8.72 43.59 16.03
N ALA A 483 -10.01 43.49 16.35
CA ALA A 483 -10.64 44.18 17.48
C ALA A 483 -10.33 43.55 18.86
N GLY A 484 -9.57 42.46 18.92
CA GLY A 484 -9.15 41.82 20.16
C GLY A 484 -10.22 40.96 20.84
N GLU A 485 -11.30 40.62 20.13
CA GLU A 485 -12.34 39.72 20.63
C GLU A 485 -11.86 38.26 20.53
N THR A 486 -11.26 37.75 21.59
CA THR A 486 -10.72 36.38 21.64
C THR A 486 -11.76 35.28 21.90
N ALA A 487 -13.00 35.66 22.27
CA ALA A 487 -13.97 34.74 22.85
C ALA A 487 -15.23 34.44 21.99
N ALA A 488 -15.35 34.97 20.76
CA ALA A 488 -16.57 34.77 19.97
C ALA A 488 -16.38 34.64 18.43
N PRO A 489 -15.62 33.67 17.90
CA PRO A 489 -15.67 33.40 16.46
C PRO A 489 -17.00 32.76 16.01
N VAL A 490 -17.78 32.20 16.94
CA VAL A 490 -18.82 31.18 16.62
C VAL A 490 -20.25 31.72 16.75
N SER A 491 -20.55 32.59 17.72
CA SER A 491 -21.93 32.92 18.10
C SER A 491 -22.66 33.86 17.13
N ILE A 492 -21.96 34.56 16.24
CA ILE A 492 -22.58 35.49 15.26
C ILE A 492 -22.65 34.87 13.85
N LEU A 493 -21.94 33.77 13.59
CA LEU A 493 -22.00 33.07 12.31
C LEU A 493 -23.22 32.13 12.18
N GLU A 494 -24.09 32.07 13.19
CA GLU A 494 -25.33 31.28 13.16
C GLU A 494 -26.51 32.04 12.51
N ASP A 495 -26.58 33.38 12.64
CA ASP A 495 -27.74 34.18 12.23
C ASP A 495 -27.76 34.61 10.74
N ASP A 496 -26.61 34.70 10.06
CA ASP A 496 -26.53 35.27 8.70
C ASP A 496 -26.91 34.29 7.55
N ASN A 497 -27.34 33.06 7.88
CA ASN A 497 -27.62 31.99 6.90
C ASN A 497 -29.11 31.78 6.59
N GLU A 498 -30.05 32.44 7.30
CA GLU A 498 -31.49 32.17 7.12
C GLU A 498 -32.10 32.78 5.85
N GLU A 499 -31.51 33.81 5.23
CA GLU A 499 -32.22 34.57 4.18
C GLU A 499 -31.88 34.25 2.71
N GLU A 500 -30.85 33.47 2.36
CA GLU A 500 -30.50 33.26 0.92
C GLU A 500 -30.02 31.85 0.51
N ILE A 501 -30.55 30.80 1.15
CA ILE A 501 -30.55 29.45 0.58
C ILE A 501 -31.99 29.00 0.37
N GLU A 502 -32.70 29.61 -0.59
CA GLU A 502 -33.88 28.97 -1.18
C GLU A 502 -33.44 27.70 -1.93
N SER A 503 -33.33 26.61 -1.20
CA SER A 503 -33.59 25.27 -1.72
C SER A 503 -34.47 24.58 -0.71
N ALA A 504 -35.76 24.51 -1.04
CA ALA A 504 -36.82 23.87 -0.29
C ALA A 504 -36.39 22.62 0.46
N ASP A 505 -36.94 22.45 1.66
CA ASP A 505 -37.00 21.21 2.45
C ASP A 505 -37.42 20.01 1.58
N GLN A 506 -36.45 19.43 0.88
CA GLN A 506 -36.51 18.10 0.31
C GLN A 506 -35.35 17.36 0.94
N GLU A 507 -35.69 16.40 1.81
CA GLU A 507 -34.82 15.44 2.49
C GLU A 507 -33.51 15.21 1.71
N GLU A 508 -32.39 15.58 2.32
CA GLU A 508 -31.04 15.28 1.84
C GLU A 508 -30.83 13.75 1.78
N GLU A 509 -31.39 13.08 0.78
CA GLU A 509 -31.11 11.67 0.53
C GLU A 509 -29.91 11.54 -0.42
N ALA A 510 -28.71 11.49 0.18
CA ALA A 510 -27.49 11.04 -0.51
C ALA A 510 -27.51 9.53 -0.86
N HIS A 511 -28.62 8.83 -0.58
CA HIS A 511 -28.87 7.42 -0.89
C HIS A 511 -30.07 7.24 -1.85
N PRO A 512 -29.90 7.44 -3.17
CA PRO A 512 -30.96 7.21 -4.14
C PRO A 512 -31.35 5.73 -4.33
N GLU A 513 -30.66 4.79 -3.66
CA GLU A 513 -30.98 3.36 -3.67
C GLU A 513 -32.43 3.04 -3.24
N TYR A 514 -33.07 3.92 -2.47
CA TYR A 514 -34.48 3.77 -2.10
C TYR A 514 -35.48 4.19 -3.20
N LYS A 515 -35.03 4.92 -4.23
CA LYS A 515 -35.86 5.27 -5.41
C LYS A 515 -35.55 4.40 -6.63
N PHE A 516 -34.31 3.93 -6.77
CA PHE A 516 -33.90 3.09 -7.91
C PHE A 516 -34.18 1.59 -7.73
N GLY A 517 -34.65 1.17 -6.54
CA GLY A 517 -34.97 -0.22 -6.23
C GLY A 517 -36.33 -0.72 -6.77
N SER A 518 -37.17 0.12 -7.37
CA SER A 518 -38.49 -0.32 -7.87
C SER A 518 -38.51 -0.85 -9.31
N ASP A 519 -37.48 -0.57 -10.12
CA ASP A 519 -37.53 -0.84 -11.58
C ASP A 519 -36.40 -1.74 -12.12
N LEU A 520 -35.61 -2.39 -11.27
CA LEU A 520 -34.64 -3.40 -11.71
C LEU A 520 -35.03 -4.77 -11.16
N SER A 521 -35.55 -5.61 -12.06
CA SER A 521 -36.09 -6.95 -11.82
C SER A 521 -35.13 -7.87 -11.05
N ALA A 522 -35.74 -8.70 -10.21
CA ALA A 522 -35.16 -9.59 -9.20
C ALA A 522 -34.35 -10.81 -9.72
N ASP A 523 -33.72 -10.74 -10.89
CA ASP A 523 -33.22 -11.93 -11.60
C ASP A 523 -31.70 -12.11 -11.61
N ASP A 524 -30.97 -11.79 -10.53
CA ASP A 524 -29.53 -12.14 -10.45
C ASP A 524 -29.07 -12.72 -9.10
N LEU A 525 -30.00 -13.14 -8.25
CA LEU A 525 -29.72 -13.81 -6.98
C LEU A 525 -30.00 -15.31 -7.07
N SER A 526 -29.25 -16.03 -7.89
CA SER A 526 -29.13 -17.47 -7.70
C SER A 526 -27.76 -18.00 -8.12
N GLN A 527 -26.86 -18.14 -7.13
CA GLN A 527 -26.05 -19.35 -7.00
C GLN A 527 -25.32 -19.40 -5.63
N LYS A 528 -26.01 -20.07 -4.70
CA LYS A 528 -25.55 -21.03 -3.68
C LYS A 528 -24.35 -20.69 -2.78
N GLU A 529 -24.71 -20.50 -1.51
CA GLU A 529 -23.96 -20.92 -0.33
C GLU A 529 -23.62 -22.43 -0.35
N SER A 530 -22.41 -22.76 0.13
CA SER A 530 -22.21 -23.78 1.16
C SER A 530 -20.74 -23.84 1.54
N VAL A 531 -20.36 -23.44 2.77
CA VAL A 531 -19.60 -24.27 3.74
C VAL A 531 -19.68 -23.57 5.11
N ALA A 532 -20.31 -24.25 6.08
CA ALA A 532 -20.29 -23.90 7.49
C ALA A 532 -19.15 -24.64 8.20
N ASN A 533 -18.34 -23.94 9.03
CA ASN A 533 -18.37 -24.04 10.49
C ASN A 533 -17.05 -23.64 11.21
N ASN A 534 -17.28 -22.91 12.30
CA ASN A 534 -16.55 -22.84 13.58
C ASN A 534 -15.17 -22.18 13.67
N VAL A 535 -15.16 -20.92 14.15
CA VAL A 535 -14.33 -20.52 15.30
C VAL A 535 -15.11 -19.51 16.16
N LYS A 536 -15.25 -19.80 17.47
CA LYS A 536 -15.83 -18.90 18.48
C LYS A 536 -14.83 -17.81 18.87
N LYS A 537 -15.22 -16.54 18.68
CA LYS A 537 -14.93 -15.38 19.56
C LYS A 537 -15.90 -14.26 19.18
N GLY A 538 -16.84 -13.93 20.09
CA GLY A 538 -17.70 -12.73 20.04
C GLY A 538 -18.33 -12.36 18.69
N VAL A 539 -19.02 -13.29 18.03
CA VAL A 539 -19.56 -13.07 16.69
C VAL A 539 -20.92 -12.37 16.78
N ILE A 540 -20.98 -11.16 16.22
CA ILE A 540 -22.20 -10.44 15.88
C ILE A 540 -23.00 -11.33 14.91
N THR A 541 -24.26 -11.64 15.23
CA THR A 541 -25.09 -12.52 14.39
C THR A 541 -25.61 -11.77 13.16
N ALA A 542 -26.02 -12.50 12.12
CA ALA A 542 -26.68 -11.90 10.96
C ALA A 542 -27.95 -11.12 11.35
N GLU A 543 -28.64 -11.57 12.41
CA GLU A 543 -29.81 -10.90 12.98
C GLU A 543 -29.44 -9.56 13.64
N ASP A 544 -28.29 -9.51 14.35
CA ASP A 544 -27.75 -8.27 14.93
C ASP A 544 -27.36 -7.27 13.83
N GLU A 545 -26.70 -7.73 12.76
CA GLU A 545 -26.33 -6.88 11.61
C GLU A 545 -27.56 -6.27 10.94
N GLN A 546 -28.61 -7.07 10.77
CA GLN A 546 -29.86 -6.63 10.14
C GLN A 546 -30.63 -5.65 11.03
N ALA A 547 -30.63 -5.86 12.34
CA ALA A 547 -31.18 -4.92 13.31
C ALA A 547 -30.41 -3.60 13.34
N TRP A 548 -29.07 -3.64 13.27
CA TRP A 548 -28.23 -2.45 13.23
C TRP A 548 -28.43 -1.66 11.95
N MET A 549 -28.45 -2.32 10.79
CA MET A 549 -28.76 -1.68 9.51
C MET A 549 -30.15 -1.03 9.51
N ALA A 550 -31.16 -1.68 10.11
CA ALA A 550 -32.50 -1.13 10.22
C ALA A 550 -32.56 0.09 11.16
N SER A 551 -31.70 0.14 12.18
CA SER A 551 -31.60 1.25 13.12
C SER A 551 -30.68 2.39 12.65
N TYR A 552 -29.79 2.11 11.70
CA TYR A 552 -28.80 3.04 11.20
C TYR A 552 -29.47 4.11 10.33
N LYS A 553 -29.29 5.37 10.73
CA LYS A 553 -29.69 6.53 9.94
C LYS A 553 -28.44 7.25 9.49
N TYR A 554 -28.14 7.14 8.19
CA TYR A 554 -27.12 7.95 7.56
C TYR A 554 -27.41 9.43 7.82
N VAL A 555 -26.37 10.19 8.10
CA VAL A 555 -26.44 11.64 8.27
C VAL A 555 -25.58 12.21 7.15
N GLY A 556 -26.15 13.10 6.34
CA GLY A 556 -25.38 13.78 5.31
C GLY A 556 -24.37 14.76 5.92
N ALA A 557 -23.26 14.97 5.22
CA ALA A 557 -22.28 15.99 5.61
C ALA A 557 -22.95 17.37 5.74
N THR A 558 -22.55 18.16 6.74
CA THR A 558 -23.10 19.49 7.01
C THR A 558 -23.00 20.41 5.79
N THR A 559 -24.00 21.27 5.57
CA THR A 559 -23.95 22.38 4.60
C THR A 559 -23.43 23.66 5.24
N ASN A 560 -23.34 23.71 6.56
CA ASN A 560 -22.91 24.88 7.31
C ASN A 560 -21.38 24.89 7.47
N ILE A 561 -20.68 25.47 6.49
CA ILE A 561 -19.21 25.43 6.41
C ILE A 561 -18.58 26.67 7.04
N HIS A 562 -17.55 26.47 7.86
CA HIS A 562 -16.74 27.56 8.42
C HIS A 562 -15.87 28.21 7.32
N PRO A 563 -15.81 29.56 7.22
CA PRO A 563 -15.13 30.26 6.13
C PRO A 563 -13.62 29.93 6.03
N TYR A 564 -12.92 29.72 7.14
CA TYR A 564 -11.52 29.27 7.10
C TYR A 564 -11.35 27.88 6.45
N LEU A 565 -12.24 26.93 6.74
CA LEU A 565 -12.16 25.60 6.13
C LEU A 565 -12.52 25.66 4.64
N SER A 566 -13.53 26.47 4.28
CA SER A 566 -13.92 26.73 2.89
C SER A 566 -12.76 27.29 2.06
N ALA A 567 -11.99 28.23 2.61
CA ALA A 567 -10.89 28.89 1.93
C ALA A 567 -9.73 27.94 1.56
N LEU A 568 -9.62 26.77 2.19
CA LEU A 568 -8.62 25.75 1.88
C LEU A 568 -8.97 24.90 0.65
N ILE A 569 -10.20 25.01 0.13
CA ILE A 569 -10.71 24.14 -0.95
C ILE A 569 -10.50 24.79 -2.31
N ASN A 570 -9.80 24.09 -3.22
CA ASN A 570 -9.48 24.58 -4.57
C ASN A 570 -9.88 23.60 -5.69
N TYR A 571 -9.03 22.64 -6.05
CA TYR A 571 -9.17 21.79 -7.25
C TYR A 571 -10.02 20.53 -7.04
N ALA A 572 -10.41 20.24 -5.80
CA ALA A 572 -11.24 19.09 -5.43
C ALA A 572 -12.55 19.53 -4.77
N GLN A 573 -13.33 20.40 -5.44
CA GLN A 573 -14.59 20.91 -4.90
C GLN A 573 -15.75 19.93 -5.16
N PRO A 574 -16.28 19.24 -4.13
CA PRO A 574 -17.42 18.36 -4.31
C PRO A 574 -18.70 19.17 -4.55
N VAL A 575 -19.40 18.86 -5.64
CA VAL A 575 -20.71 19.43 -5.96
C VAL A 575 -21.75 18.34 -6.16
N LYS A 576 -23.01 18.64 -5.81
CA LYS A 576 -24.15 17.76 -6.12
C LYS A 576 -24.23 17.58 -7.64
N PHE A 577 -24.19 16.34 -8.09
CA PHE A 577 -24.28 16.00 -9.50
C PHE A 577 -25.71 16.25 -10.01
N GLN A 578 -25.85 17.08 -11.04
CA GLN A 578 -27.15 17.46 -11.63
C GLN A 578 -27.38 16.84 -13.03
N GLY A 579 -26.47 15.98 -13.49
CA GLY A 579 -26.48 15.36 -14.81
C GLY A 579 -25.27 15.77 -15.67
N PHE A 580 -24.90 14.91 -16.62
CA PHE A 580 -23.72 15.10 -17.47
C PHE A 580 -23.81 16.36 -18.34
N HIS A 581 -24.99 16.66 -18.89
CA HIS A 581 -25.24 17.88 -19.68
C HIS A 581 -24.95 19.15 -18.86
N VAL A 582 -25.41 19.20 -17.60
CA VAL A 582 -25.21 20.37 -16.73
C VAL A 582 -23.73 20.55 -16.40
N ALA A 583 -23.01 19.45 -16.13
CA ALA A 583 -21.58 19.50 -15.87
C ALA A 583 -20.78 19.97 -17.10
N GLU A 584 -21.18 19.51 -18.29
CA GLU A 584 -20.60 19.94 -19.56
C GLU A 584 -20.84 21.42 -19.86
N GLU A 585 -22.08 21.89 -19.70
CA GLU A 585 -22.45 23.30 -19.92
C GLU A 585 -21.69 24.25 -18.99
N ARG A 586 -21.55 23.88 -17.70
CA ARG A 586 -20.79 24.67 -16.73
C ARG A 586 -19.27 24.64 -16.97
N ASN A 587 -18.76 23.59 -17.61
CA ASN A 587 -17.36 23.39 -17.96
C ASN A 587 -16.38 23.74 -16.82
N THR A 588 -16.69 23.35 -15.58
CA THR A 588 -15.91 23.75 -14.40
C THR A 588 -15.06 22.58 -13.90
N HIS A 589 -13.78 22.52 -14.26
CA HIS A 589 -12.96 21.31 -14.12
C HIS A 589 -12.57 21.00 -12.67
N TYR A 590 -12.47 22.03 -11.83
CA TYR A 590 -12.21 21.89 -10.39
C TYR A 590 -13.41 21.40 -9.57
N ASN A 591 -14.60 21.34 -10.18
CA ASN A 591 -15.75 20.67 -9.58
C ASN A 591 -15.66 19.16 -9.80
N MET A 592 -15.96 18.40 -8.77
CA MET A 592 -15.99 16.94 -8.80
C MET A 592 -17.27 16.41 -8.16
N SER A 593 -17.61 15.15 -8.45
CA SER A 593 -18.76 14.48 -7.87
C SER A 593 -18.38 13.11 -7.33
N SER A 594 -18.99 12.74 -6.20
CA SER A 594 -18.82 11.43 -5.57
C SER A 594 -20.10 10.62 -5.76
N PHE A 595 -19.97 9.35 -6.13
CA PHE A 595 -21.09 8.44 -6.38
C PHE A 595 -20.88 7.15 -5.59
N ASN A 596 -21.92 6.66 -4.93
CA ASN A 596 -21.87 5.29 -4.45
C ASN A 596 -21.87 4.32 -5.65
N GLU A 597 -21.39 3.09 -5.44
CA GLU A 597 -21.23 2.10 -6.52
C GLU A 597 -22.54 1.84 -7.27
N SER A 598 -23.70 1.85 -6.61
CA SER A 598 -25.01 1.57 -7.22
C SER A 598 -25.40 2.67 -8.20
N VAL A 599 -25.21 3.94 -7.81
CA VAL A 599 -25.46 5.11 -8.65
C VAL A 599 -24.49 5.14 -9.83
N GLY A 600 -23.19 4.91 -9.56
CA GLY A 600 -22.18 4.83 -10.62
C GLY A 600 -22.49 3.73 -11.64
N LEU A 601 -22.91 2.55 -11.19
CA LEU A 601 -23.37 1.46 -12.05
C LEU A 601 -24.61 1.84 -12.86
N GLY A 602 -25.54 2.59 -12.28
CA GLY A 602 -26.70 3.13 -12.98
C GLY A 602 -26.29 4.02 -14.17
N TYR A 603 -25.36 4.95 -13.94
CA TYR A 603 -24.83 5.80 -15.02
C TYR A 603 -24.02 5.02 -16.04
N LEU A 604 -23.24 4.03 -15.63
CA LEU A 604 -22.53 3.14 -16.57
C LEU A 604 -23.49 2.36 -17.48
N LYS A 605 -24.66 1.94 -16.97
CA LYS A 605 -25.65 1.22 -17.78
C LYS A 605 -26.38 2.11 -18.77
N THR A 606 -26.59 3.39 -18.43
CA THR A 606 -27.51 4.28 -19.16
C THR A 606 -26.81 5.41 -19.93
N HIS A 607 -25.62 5.83 -19.49
CA HIS A 607 -24.92 7.04 -19.95
C HIS A 607 -23.38 6.84 -19.95
N ALA A 608 -22.91 5.67 -20.39
CA ALA A 608 -21.49 5.30 -20.32
C ALA A 608 -20.56 6.28 -21.05
N ILE A 609 -20.97 6.74 -22.23
CA ILE A 609 -20.15 7.63 -23.08
C ILE A 609 -20.03 9.01 -22.44
N GLU A 610 -21.13 9.52 -21.92
CA GLU A 610 -21.20 10.78 -21.20
C GLU A 610 -20.36 10.74 -19.94
N PHE A 611 -20.34 9.60 -19.23
CA PHE A 611 -19.50 9.42 -18.06
C PHE A 611 -18.01 9.47 -18.42
N VAL A 612 -17.60 8.80 -19.49
CA VAL A 612 -16.22 8.90 -20.03
C VAL A 612 -15.88 10.33 -20.41
N ASN A 613 -16.78 11.06 -21.07
CA ASN A 613 -16.53 12.44 -21.47
C ASN A 613 -16.47 13.42 -20.28
N TYR A 614 -17.27 13.18 -19.23
CA TYR A 614 -17.16 13.90 -17.97
C TYR A 614 -15.78 13.70 -17.34
N ASN A 615 -15.31 12.45 -17.27
CA ASN A 615 -14.04 12.10 -16.64
C ASN A 615 -12.79 12.59 -17.41
N LYS A 616 -12.92 13.02 -18.67
CA LYS A 616 -11.82 13.71 -19.39
C LYS A 616 -11.52 15.11 -18.84
N ARG A 617 -12.45 15.72 -18.12
CA ARG A 617 -12.36 17.13 -17.68
C ARG A 617 -12.42 17.27 -16.17
N GLN A 618 -13.27 16.47 -15.54
CA GLN A 618 -13.57 16.54 -14.11
C GLN A 618 -13.23 15.23 -13.43
N MET A 619 -12.99 15.30 -12.13
CA MET A 619 -12.81 14.09 -11.33
C MET A 619 -14.15 13.49 -10.90
N SER A 620 -14.22 12.17 -10.86
CA SER A 620 -15.26 11.41 -10.15
C SER A 620 -14.64 10.54 -9.08
N ARG A 621 -15.34 10.44 -7.95
CA ARG A 621 -15.04 9.48 -6.89
C ARG A 621 -16.14 8.43 -6.83
N ILE A 622 -15.77 7.16 -6.77
CA ILE A 622 -16.68 6.03 -6.53
C ILE A 622 -16.37 5.44 -5.15
N TYR A 623 -17.40 5.10 -4.39
CA TYR A 623 -17.23 4.46 -3.08
C TYR A 623 -18.24 3.31 -2.85
N PRO A 624 -17.94 2.36 -1.95
CA PRO A 624 -18.80 1.22 -1.67
C PRO A 624 -20.17 1.65 -1.12
N LYS A 625 -21.24 0.90 -1.44
CA LYS A 625 -22.57 1.14 -0.85
C LYS A 625 -22.61 0.74 0.62
N GLY A 626 -23.47 1.40 1.41
CA GLY A 626 -23.61 1.14 2.85
C GLY A 626 -24.01 -0.29 3.22
N GLY A 627 -24.63 -1.04 2.30
CA GLY A 627 -24.98 -2.46 2.50
C GLY A 627 -23.78 -3.41 2.62
N ARG A 628 -22.55 -2.94 2.39
CA ARG A 628 -21.31 -3.74 2.56
C ARG A 628 -20.76 -3.60 3.98
N VAL A 629 -21.54 -4.07 4.95
CA VAL A 629 -21.23 -3.94 6.39
C VAL A 629 -19.95 -4.69 6.81
N ASP A 630 -19.60 -5.72 6.05
CA ASP A 630 -18.39 -6.53 6.20
C ASP A 630 -17.13 -5.86 5.61
N SER A 631 -17.27 -4.66 5.04
CA SER A 631 -16.21 -3.94 4.32
C SER A 631 -15.71 -4.66 3.06
N SER A 632 -16.54 -5.51 2.43
CA SER A 632 -16.26 -6.05 1.09
C SER A 632 -16.10 -4.95 0.05
N ASN A 633 -15.37 -5.23 -1.03
CA ASN A 633 -15.18 -4.31 -2.14
C ASN A 633 -16.01 -4.67 -3.38
N TYR A 634 -16.27 -3.66 -4.20
CA TYR A 634 -16.77 -3.83 -5.57
C TYR A 634 -15.60 -3.93 -6.55
N MET A 635 -15.85 -4.45 -7.76
CA MET A 635 -14.79 -4.60 -8.76
C MET A 635 -14.40 -3.25 -9.37
N PRO A 636 -13.16 -2.74 -9.16
CA PRO A 636 -12.80 -1.38 -9.55
C PRO A 636 -12.68 -1.18 -11.07
N GLN A 637 -12.33 -2.25 -11.81
CA GLN A 637 -12.16 -2.20 -13.27
C GLN A 637 -13.40 -1.68 -14.00
N ILE A 638 -14.59 -1.92 -13.47
CA ILE A 638 -15.86 -1.46 -14.04
C ILE A 638 -15.89 0.07 -14.15
N PHE A 639 -15.38 0.76 -13.13
CA PHE A 639 -15.36 2.23 -13.09
C PHE A 639 -14.12 2.83 -13.74
N TRP A 640 -12.97 2.15 -13.68
CA TRP A 640 -11.81 2.54 -14.49
C TRP A 640 -12.12 2.51 -15.99
N ASN A 641 -12.94 1.56 -16.46
CA ASN A 641 -13.40 1.54 -17.85
C ASN A 641 -14.20 2.79 -18.25
N ALA A 642 -14.82 3.47 -17.28
CA ALA A 642 -15.52 4.75 -17.47
C ALA A 642 -14.60 5.97 -17.33
N GLY A 643 -13.31 5.77 -17.04
CA GLY A 643 -12.37 6.84 -16.74
C GLY A 643 -12.47 7.40 -15.32
N CYS A 644 -13.21 6.77 -14.39
CA CYS A 644 -13.31 7.27 -13.02
C CYS A 644 -11.94 7.22 -12.33
N GLN A 645 -11.51 8.35 -11.77
CA GLN A 645 -10.16 8.53 -11.25
C GLN A 645 -10.01 7.98 -9.83
N MET A 646 -10.92 8.36 -8.92
CA MET A 646 -10.85 7.98 -7.51
C MET A 646 -11.83 6.84 -7.20
N VAL A 647 -11.45 5.62 -7.56
CA VAL A 647 -12.26 4.42 -7.30
C VAL A 647 -11.89 3.89 -5.91
N SER A 648 -12.55 4.42 -4.88
CA SER A 648 -12.21 4.16 -3.47
C SER A 648 -12.62 2.77 -3.01
N LEU A 649 -11.68 2.04 -2.38
CA LEU A 649 -11.87 0.69 -1.84
C LEU A 649 -11.55 0.64 -0.33
N ASN A 650 -12.08 -0.36 0.36
CA ASN A 650 -11.79 -0.69 1.77
C ASN A 650 -10.44 -1.43 1.87
N TYR A 651 -9.37 -0.72 2.25
CA TYR A 651 -7.99 -1.24 2.30
C TYR A 651 -7.76 -2.32 3.35
N GLN A 652 -8.61 -2.38 4.36
CA GLN A 652 -8.58 -3.42 5.40
C GLN A 652 -9.06 -4.79 4.91
N THR A 653 -9.61 -4.89 3.69
CA THR A 653 -10.18 -6.12 3.14
C THR A 653 -9.36 -6.60 1.94
N PRO A 654 -8.50 -7.63 2.08
CA PRO A 654 -7.63 -8.14 1.02
C PRO A 654 -8.37 -9.07 0.03
N ASP A 655 -9.57 -8.66 -0.41
CA ASP A 655 -10.35 -9.39 -1.40
C ASP A 655 -9.80 -9.21 -2.82
N LEU A 656 -10.41 -9.88 -3.81
CA LEU A 656 -9.97 -9.85 -5.20
C LEU A 656 -9.87 -8.43 -5.77
N ALA A 657 -10.78 -7.54 -5.39
CA ALA A 657 -10.78 -6.15 -5.84
C ALA A 657 -9.57 -5.39 -5.28
N MET A 658 -9.23 -5.59 -4.01
CA MET A 658 -8.03 -5.01 -3.42
C MET A 658 -6.73 -5.59 -4.01
N GLN A 659 -6.68 -6.89 -4.26
CA GLN A 659 -5.53 -7.53 -4.93
C GLN A 659 -5.31 -6.96 -6.34
N LEU A 660 -6.38 -6.75 -7.10
CA LEU A 660 -6.32 -6.09 -8.40
C LEU A 660 -5.83 -4.64 -8.29
N ASN A 661 -6.29 -3.91 -7.27
CA ASN A 661 -5.85 -2.54 -7.00
C ASN A 661 -4.35 -2.48 -6.70
N GLN A 662 -3.87 -3.31 -5.77
CA GLN A 662 -2.45 -3.38 -5.40
C GLN A 662 -1.58 -3.75 -6.60
N GLY A 663 -1.94 -4.78 -7.36
CA GLY A 663 -1.17 -5.20 -8.54
C GLY A 663 -1.17 -4.16 -9.66
N LYS A 664 -2.25 -3.38 -9.83
CA LYS A 664 -2.31 -2.31 -10.83
C LYS A 664 -1.44 -1.11 -10.43
N PHE A 665 -1.51 -0.69 -9.17
CA PHE A 665 -0.82 0.50 -8.67
C PHE A 665 0.62 0.25 -8.23
N GLU A 666 1.12 -0.99 -8.31
CA GLU A 666 2.56 -1.30 -8.19
C GLU A 666 3.39 -0.68 -9.33
N TYR A 667 2.81 -0.61 -10.53
CA TYR A 667 3.43 -0.02 -11.72
C TYR A 667 3.64 1.50 -11.58
N ASN A 668 4.43 2.07 -12.50
CA ASN A 668 4.73 3.49 -12.55
C ASN A 668 5.44 4.02 -11.28
N GLY A 669 6.30 3.21 -10.68
CA GLY A 669 7.04 3.56 -9.47
C GLY A 669 6.22 3.49 -8.20
N SER A 670 5.10 2.75 -8.20
CA SER A 670 4.15 2.72 -7.08
C SER A 670 3.70 4.12 -6.65
N CYS A 671 3.60 5.03 -7.64
CA CYS A 671 3.37 6.45 -7.39
C CYS A 671 1.95 6.77 -6.91
N GLY A 672 1.03 5.82 -7.10
CA GLY A 672 -0.34 5.84 -6.60
C GLY A 672 -1.35 6.47 -7.55
#